data_AF-A0A6A7A702-F1
#
_entry.id   AF-A0A6A7A702-F1
#
_cell.length_a   1.000
_cell.length_b   1.000
_cell.length_c   1.000
_cell.angle_alpha   90.00
_cell.angle_beta   90.00
_cell.angle_gamma   90.00
#
_symmetry.space_group_name_H-M   'P 1'
#
loop_
_entity.id
_entity.type
_entity.pdbx_description
1 polymer ?
#
loop_
_entity_poly.entity_id
_entity_poly.type
_entity_poly.pdbx_seq_one_letter_code
_entity_poly.pdbx_strand_id
1 'polypeptide(L)'
;MLGLSSVVPRDPFYQLTIALCFVGILIATVFVCALRPKSKGKSVGTVEAYLKFVYGCFLKPHTGDGSGSQQDALESFYKAQADVYDATRVQLLRGREDMLGLVAAQLKHRAEAGLICQRPVWVDDARAFRLHEHEPQAYQRKQIVSQGQTMRDLDENADAGGAELVTMSYALSMIPEFYSAIDSIDSLLSPNGVVGVVDFYVQNQVDFMGRNYMGGAIDRHCMWISRVFWRTWFEIDRVNLEPARRDYLEYRFGTVLSINARNNFFNTGIKLPYYIWVGCSKDGSASTQKLAEIDAAATESPYLSALDLQTGATQTDIEVHSKAYESAIVNLQSSLPLPATWYQNHHWRIHYDSSLPKHTRFNDSYIYAFTWEDDVADMRLLKPTQNDVVLAIGSAGDNILAFCLEKCRRVHAVDLNPSQNHLLELKVAAFTALGYQDVWKLFGEGKHADFRNVLIQKLSPHLSSEAFQFWLHNGPSVFSSSKSKGLYYSGGSGYALSIAGWLFRLMGMSSDVQKLCSAQTLNEQREIWQRSIKNLLHSKILTWAVLGNEKWLWKALGVPPAQRAVIETDFAKQSDFDETKTVENVKSAADDYMSFHEEPSDAALKSSSGNAIYEYVLNTFEPVINTTLLSTSNHYYLLTLLGHYTPQSHPTYLSPKSHIKLSKPNAFSGLRIHTDEISEVIARMRPGTLTIVVVMDSMDWFPPQGQQALRQIRALNRALKVRGRVLLRSAGLEPWYLRVFGECGFACKRVAVRVPGSCIDRVNMYASTWICTKESGIESEGGRGHARKASLAELRLEGPALGME
;
A
#
# COMPACT_ATOMS: atom_id res chain seq x y z
N MET A 1 -32.43 -22.21 23.94
CA MET A 1 -31.18 -22.68 23.33
C MET A 1 -30.57 -23.71 24.27
N LEU A 2 -30.83 -25.00 24.05
CA LEU A 2 -30.13 -26.09 24.75
C LEU A 2 -28.77 -26.24 24.07
N GLY A 3 -27.69 -25.95 24.80
CA GLY A 3 -26.34 -26.00 24.27
C GLY A 3 -25.92 -27.43 23.95
N LEU A 4 -25.37 -27.64 22.76
CA LEU A 4 -24.68 -28.87 22.34
C LEU A 4 -23.50 -29.26 23.26
N SER A 5 -23.15 -28.43 24.25
CA SER A 5 -22.08 -28.65 25.22
C SER A 5 -22.42 -29.65 26.33
N SER A 6 -23.68 -30.09 26.48
CA SER A 6 -24.06 -31.09 27.51
C SER A 6 -24.07 -32.53 27.01
N VAL A 7 -23.89 -32.77 25.71
CA VAL A 7 -24.02 -34.10 25.09
C VAL A 7 -22.66 -34.64 24.59
N VAL A 8 -21.63 -33.81 24.50
CA VAL A 8 -20.29 -34.25 24.05
C VAL A 8 -19.44 -34.65 25.27
N PRO A 9 -18.99 -35.91 25.36
CA PRO A 9 -18.07 -36.34 26.41
C PRO A 9 -16.81 -35.47 26.41
N ARG A 10 -16.35 -35.04 27.60
CA ARG A 10 -15.11 -34.25 27.75
C ARG A 10 -13.84 -35.08 27.68
N ASP A 11 -13.97 -36.40 27.72
CA ASP A 11 -12.85 -37.32 27.67
C ASP A 11 -12.28 -37.38 26.24
N PRO A 12 -10.97 -37.11 26.05
CA PRO A 12 -10.30 -37.11 24.75
C PRO A 12 -10.49 -38.42 23.96
N PHE A 13 -10.61 -39.56 24.64
CA PHE A 13 -10.79 -40.86 24.00
C PHE A 13 -12.18 -40.99 23.36
N TYR A 14 -13.21 -40.52 24.05
CA TYR A 14 -14.57 -40.49 23.52
C TYR A 14 -14.73 -39.44 22.42
N GLN A 15 -14.06 -38.28 22.54
CA GLN A 15 -14.03 -37.28 21.46
C GLN A 15 -13.36 -37.82 20.20
N LEU A 16 -12.24 -38.53 20.35
CA LEU A 16 -11.55 -39.19 19.25
C LEU A 16 -12.43 -40.28 18.63
N THR A 17 -13.10 -41.11 19.45
CA THR A 17 -13.99 -42.17 18.97
C THR A 17 -15.19 -41.60 18.22
N ILE A 18 -15.81 -40.54 18.74
CA ILE A 18 -16.92 -39.84 18.08
C ILE A 18 -16.45 -39.23 16.75
N ALA A 19 -15.28 -38.60 16.73
CA ALA A 19 -14.69 -38.05 15.51
C ALA A 19 -14.41 -39.14 14.46
N LEU A 20 -13.82 -40.28 14.86
CA LEU A 20 -13.57 -41.42 13.98
C LEU A 20 -14.86 -42.03 13.44
N CYS A 21 -15.90 -42.18 14.27
CA CYS A 21 -17.22 -42.63 13.83
C CYS A 21 -17.84 -41.65 12.82
N PHE A 22 -17.71 -40.34 13.06
CA PHE A 22 -18.23 -39.32 12.15
C PHE A 22 -17.51 -39.34 10.80
N VAL A 23 -16.18 -39.48 10.82
CA VAL A 23 -15.35 -39.66 9.61
C VAL A 23 -15.72 -40.96 8.89
N GLY A 24 -15.92 -42.06 9.62
CA GLY A 24 -16.35 -43.35 9.05
C GLY A 24 -17.72 -43.26 8.36
N ILE A 25 -18.70 -42.62 9.00
CA ILE A 25 -20.03 -42.38 8.41
C ILE A 25 -19.93 -41.49 7.17
N LEU A 26 -19.10 -40.44 7.21
CA LEU A 26 -18.87 -39.56 6.07
C LEU A 26 -18.29 -40.33 4.88
N ILE A 27 -17.24 -41.14 5.10
CA ILE A 27 -16.62 -41.98 4.06
C ILE A 27 -17.64 -42.98 3.51
N ALA A 28 -18.39 -43.68 4.36
CA ALA A 28 -19.43 -44.61 3.93
C ALA A 28 -20.51 -43.91 3.08
N THR A 29 -20.92 -42.70 3.47
CA THR A 29 -21.89 -41.88 2.72
C THR A 29 -21.34 -41.47 1.36
N VAL A 30 -20.06 -41.07 1.29
CA VAL A 30 -19.39 -40.77 0.01
C VAL A 30 -19.38 -42.01 -0.90
N PHE A 31 -19.02 -43.19 -0.38
CA PHE A 31 -19.04 -44.44 -1.14
C PHE A 31 -20.44 -44.80 -1.65
N VAL A 32 -21.47 -44.72 -0.78
CA VAL A 32 -22.86 -45.02 -1.16
C VAL A 32 -23.37 -44.05 -2.23
N CYS A 33 -23.06 -42.76 -2.12
CA CYS A 33 -23.47 -41.77 -3.12
C CYS A 33 -22.68 -41.87 -4.43
N ALA A 34 -21.40 -42.21 -4.37
CA ALA A 34 -20.55 -42.30 -5.56
C ALA A 34 -20.79 -43.57 -6.37
N LEU A 35 -21.09 -44.70 -5.71
CA LEU A 35 -21.38 -45.99 -6.35
C LEU A 35 -22.83 -46.14 -6.82
N ARG A 36 -23.70 -45.14 -6.60
CA ARG A 36 -25.10 -45.18 -7.08
C ARG A 36 -25.17 -45.15 -8.61
N PRO A 37 -25.82 -46.13 -9.26
CA PRO A 37 -25.95 -46.19 -10.71
C PRO A 37 -26.81 -45.03 -11.25
N LYS A 38 -26.46 -44.55 -12.45
CA LYS A 38 -27.10 -43.40 -13.13
C LYS A 38 -28.59 -43.71 -13.38
N SER A 39 -29.50 -42.91 -12.81
CA SER A 39 -30.90 -42.87 -13.24
C SER A 39 -30.97 -42.11 -14.57
N LYS A 40 -31.41 -42.76 -15.65
CA LYS A 40 -31.48 -42.14 -16.98
C LYS A 40 -32.42 -40.91 -16.95
N GLY A 41 -31.89 -39.73 -17.23
CA GLY A 41 -32.67 -38.52 -17.53
C GLY A 41 -32.82 -37.47 -16.42
N LYS A 42 -32.15 -37.59 -15.27
CA LYS A 42 -32.12 -36.52 -14.23
C LYS A 42 -30.73 -35.90 -14.10
N SER A 43 -30.68 -34.57 -13.98
CA SER A 43 -29.45 -33.85 -13.64
C SER A 43 -28.98 -34.27 -12.24
N VAL A 44 -27.66 -34.46 -12.09
CA VAL A 44 -27.05 -34.81 -10.80
C VAL A 44 -27.27 -33.63 -9.84
N GLY A 45 -27.86 -33.88 -8.67
CA GLY A 45 -28.02 -32.84 -7.65
C GLY A 45 -26.66 -32.34 -7.17
N THR A 46 -26.54 -31.07 -6.80
CA THR A 46 -25.24 -30.44 -6.47
C THR A 46 -24.46 -31.20 -5.38
N VAL A 47 -25.13 -31.71 -4.35
CA VAL A 47 -24.51 -32.51 -3.28
C VAL A 47 -24.02 -33.87 -3.78
N GLU A 48 -24.76 -34.53 -4.66
CA GLU A 48 -24.37 -35.81 -5.26
C GLU A 48 -23.16 -35.63 -6.19
N ALA A 49 -23.15 -34.55 -6.97
CA ALA A 49 -22.01 -34.12 -7.77
C ALA A 49 -20.78 -33.91 -6.88
N TYR A 50 -20.91 -33.20 -5.77
CA TYR A 50 -19.79 -32.98 -4.84
C TYR A 50 -19.32 -34.26 -4.14
N LEU A 51 -20.20 -35.17 -3.72
CA LEU A 51 -19.80 -36.45 -3.13
C LEU A 51 -19.11 -37.37 -4.15
N LYS A 52 -19.58 -37.37 -5.42
CA LYS A 52 -18.91 -38.05 -6.52
C LYS A 52 -17.54 -37.44 -6.83
N PHE A 53 -17.41 -36.11 -6.76
CA PHE A 53 -16.13 -35.43 -6.85
C PHE A 53 -15.21 -35.84 -5.70
N VAL A 54 -15.69 -35.82 -4.45
CA VAL A 54 -14.90 -36.26 -3.28
C VAL A 54 -14.48 -37.72 -3.41
N TYR A 55 -15.33 -38.61 -3.92
CA TYR A 55 -14.94 -39.99 -4.17
C TYR A 55 -13.87 -40.09 -5.26
N GLY A 56 -14.09 -39.47 -6.42
CA GLY A 56 -13.17 -39.50 -7.56
C GLY A 56 -11.81 -38.89 -7.26
N CYS A 57 -11.79 -37.91 -6.36
CA CYS A 57 -10.61 -37.25 -5.85
C CYS A 57 -9.95 -38.08 -4.72
N PHE A 58 -10.68 -38.43 -3.65
CA PHE A 58 -10.12 -38.86 -2.34
C PHE A 58 -10.14 -40.35 -2.04
N LEU A 59 -10.94 -41.14 -2.77
CA LEU A 59 -11.22 -42.52 -2.37
C LEU A 59 -11.14 -43.52 -3.51
N LYS A 60 -11.25 -43.07 -4.77
CA LYS A 60 -11.20 -43.94 -5.94
C LYS A 60 -9.77 -44.49 -6.12
N PRO A 61 -9.57 -45.82 -6.18
CA PRO A 61 -8.28 -46.37 -6.55
C PRO A 61 -7.99 -46.04 -8.02
N HIS A 62 -6.86 -45.38 -8.27
CA HIS A 62 -6.46 -44.99 -9.63
C HIS A 62 -5.85 -46.21 -10.33
N THR A 63 -6.62 -46.79 -11.25
CA THR A 63 -6.10 -47.79 -12.19
C THR A 63 -5.46 -47.06 -13.35
N GLY A 64 -4.14 -46.86 -13.30
CA GLY A 64 -3.38 -46.71 -14.53
C GLY A 64 -3.57 -47.98 -15.35
N ASP A 65 -3.80 -47.86 -16.64
CA ASP A 65 -3.90 -48.99 -17.59
C ASP A 65 -2.57 -49.75 -17.79
N GLY A 66 -1.53 -49.37 -17.04
CA GLY A 66 -0.20 -49.97 -17.13
C GLY A 66 0.64 -49.43 -18.28
N SER A 67 0.14 -48.50 -19.11
CA SER A 67 0.90 -47.91 -20.23
C SER A 67 2.04 -47.01 -19.77
N GLY A 68 1.86 -46.37 -18.61
CA GLY A 68 2.83 -45.44 -18.03
C GLY A 68 2.94 -44.09 -18.74
N SER A 69 2.07 -43.76 -19.71
CA SER A 69 2.07 -42.46 -20.40
C SER A 69 1.41 -41.35 -19.57
N GLN A 70 1.82 -40.10 -19.75
CA GLN A 70 1.23 -38.97 -19.03
C GLN A 70 -0.16 -38.60 -19.56
N GLN A 71 -0.35 -38.69 -20.88
CA GLN A 71 -1.63 -38.40 -21.51
C GLN A 71 -2.73 -39.31 -20.97
N ASP A 72 -2.46 -40.62 -20.83
CA ASP A 72 -3.45 -41.57 -20.31
C ASP A 72 -3.80 -41.30 -18.84
N ALA A 73 -2.83 -40.85 -18.03
CA ALA A 73 -3.06 -40.46 -16.64
C ALA A 73 -3.99 -39.23 -16.54
N LEU A 74 -3.74 -38.21 -17.37
CA LEU A 74 -4.59 -37.02 -17.45
C LEU A 74 -5.98 -37.35 -17.99
N GLU A 75 -6.08 -38.16 -19.05
CA GLU A 75 -7.36 -38.60 -19.61
C GLU A 75 -8.16 -39.43 -18.60
N SER A 76 -7.53 -40.29 -17.80
CA SER A 76 -8.17 -41.03 -16.71
C SER A 76 -8.71 -40.10 -15.61
N PHE A 77 -7.92 -39.10 -15.22
CA PHE A 77 -8.31 -38.05 -14.26
C PHE A 77 -9.53 -37.27 -14.76
N TYR A 78 -9.47 -36.74 -15.98
CA TYR A 78 -10.57 -35.98 -16.57
C TYR A 78 -11.80 -36.84 -16.83
N LYS A 79 -11.65 -38.10 -17.27
CA LYS A 79 -12.78 -39.02 -17.54
C LYS A 79 -13.56 -39.37 -16.27
N ALA A 80 -12.89 -39.48 -15.13
CA ALA A 80 -13.55 -39.71 -13.85
C ALA A 80 -14.34 -38.48 -13.36
N GLN A 81 -13.92 -37.28 -13.77
CA GLN A 81 -14.49 -36.01 -13.34
C GLN A 81 -15.39 -35.37 -14.38
N ALA A 82 -15.37 -35.78 -15.65
CA ALA A 82 -16.05 -35.12 -16.77
C ALA A 82 -17.55 -34.92 -16.53
N ASP A 83 -18.22 -35.91 -15.91
CA ASP A 83 -19.64 -35.85 -15.54
C ASP A 83 -19.97 -34.81 -14.44
N VAL A 84 -18.96 -34.31 -13.72
CA VAL A 84 -19.07 -33.42 -12.54
C VAL A 84 -18.25 -32.12 -12.72
N TYR A 85 -17.40 -32.08 -13.75
CA TYR A 85 -16.40 -31.04 -14.02
C TYR A 85 -17.07 -29.68 -14.19
N ASP A 86 -18.14 -29.59 -14.98
CA ASP A 86 -18.86 -28.33 -15.16
C ASP A 86 -19.52 -27.81 -13.88
N ALA A 87 -19.97 -28.70 -12.98
CA ALA A 87 -20.58 -28.33 -11.71
C ALA A 87 -19.54 -27.90 -10.65
N THR A 88 -18.28 -28.32 -10.78
CA THR A 88 -17.23 -28.12 -9.76
C THR A 88 -16.14 -27.15 -10.20
N ARG A 89 -15.89 -26.99 -11.51
CA ARG A 89 -14.79 -26.17 -12.07
C ARG A 89 -14.82 -24.72 -11.62
N VAL A 90 -16.01 -24.11 -11.50
CA VAL A 90 -16.16 -22.70 -11.11
C VAL A 90 -15.68 -22.49 -9.66
N GLN A 91 -15.89 -23.48 -8.79
CA GLN A 91 -15.41 -23.40 -7.42
C GLN A 91 -13.95 -23.82 -7.29
N LEU A 92 -13.44 -24.72 -8.14
CA LEU A 92 -12.08 -25.27 -8.07
C LEU A 92 -11.01 -24.40 -8.76
N LEU A 93 -11.31 -23.91 -9.96
CA LEU A 93 -10.38 -23.21 -10.85
C LEU A 93 -10.50 -21.69 -10.70
N ARG A 94 -10.43 -21.20 -9.46
CA ARG A 94 -10.54 -19.76 -9.14
C ARG A 94 -9.33 -18.97 -9.62
N GLY A 95 -9.56 -17.79 -10.20
CA GLY A 95 -8.50 -16.87 -10.59
C GLY A 95 -8.19 -16.84 -12.08
N ARG A 96 -8.78 -17.74 -12.90
CA ARG A 96 -8.71 -17.61 -14.37
C ARG A 96 -9.34 -16.31 -14.85
N GLU A 97 -10.55 -15.99 -14.37
CA GLU A 97 -11.23 -14.73 -14.73
C GLU A 97 -10.45 -13.50 -14.26
N ASP A 98 -9.88 -13.56 -13.05
CA ASP A 98 -9.03 -12.49 -12.54
C ASP A 98 -7.77 -12.33 -13.42
N MET A 99 -7.08 -13.43 -13.76
CA MET A 99 -5.92 -13.42 -14.67
C MET A 99 -6.27 -12.80 -16.02
N LEU A 100 -7.38 -13.23 -16.63
CA LEU A 100 -7.87 -12.68 -17.90
C LEU A 100 -8.20 -11.19 -17.79
N GLY A 101 -8.80 -10.77 -16.68
CA GLY A 101 -9.07 -9.35 -16.39
C GLY A 101 -7.79 -8.53 -16.26
N LEU A 102 -6.75 -9.06 -15.62
CA LEU A 102 -5.45 -8.40 -15.46
C LEU A 102 -4.72 -8.26 -16.79
N VAL A 103 -4.60 -9.34 -17.58
CA VAL A 103 -3.94 -9.26 -18.88
C VAL A 103 -4.71 -8.37 -19.85
N ALA A 104 -6.05 -8.39 -19.83
CA ALA A 104 -6.86 -7.50 -20.64
C ALA A 104 -6.66 -6.02 -20.26
N ALA A 105 -6.58 -5.71 -18.96
CA ALA A 105 -6.29 -4.35 -18.49
C ALA A 105 -4.89 -3.89 -18.94
N GLN A 106 -3.88 -4.76 -18.87
CA GLN A 106 -2.52 -4.48 -19.33
C GLN A 106 -2.46 -4.26 -20.84
N LEU A 107 -3.10 -5.13 -21.63
CA LEU A 107 -3.15 -5.00 -23.09
C LEU A 107 -3.87 -3.72 -23.51
N LYS A 108 -4.99 -3.39 -22.87
CA LYS A 108 -5.71 -2.14 -23.12
C LYS A 108 -4.80 -0.93 -22.87
N HIS A 109 -4.09 -0.92 -21.74
CA HIS A 109 -3.15 0.16 -21.42
C HIS A 109 -2.03 0.27 -22.46
N ARG A 110 -1.43 -0.87 -22.88
CA ARG A 110 -0.37 -0.90 -23.89
C ARG A 110 -0.87 -0.44 -25.27
N ALA A 111 -2.11 -0.79 -25.64
CA ALA A 111 -2.72 -0.32 -26.88
C ALA A 111 -3.00 1.18 -26.86
N GLU A 112 -3.52 1.72 -25.76
CA GLU A 112 -3.73 3.16 -25.56
C GLU A 112 -2.41 3.94 -25.55
N ALA A 113 -1.33 3.33 -25.07
CA ALA A 113 0.03 3.86 -25.12
C ALA A 113 0.71 3.71 -26.49
N GLY A 114 0.07 3.04 -27.46
CA GLY A 114 0.63 2.80 -28.81
C GLY A 114 1.76 1.78 -28.86
N LEU A 115 1.88 0.90 -27.86
CA LEU A 115 2.95 -0.11 -27.75
C LEU A 115 2.63 -1.41 -28.51
N ILE A 116 1.34 -1.69 -28.77
CA ILE A 116 0.84 -2.88 -29.48
C ILE A 116 -0.25 -2.49 -30.49
N CYS A 117 -0.54 -3.39 -31.44
CA CYS A 117 -1.52 -3.14 -32.51
C CYS A 117 -2.97 -3.17 -31.98
N GLN A 118 -3.86 -2.37 -32.56
CA GLN A 118 -5.26 -2.24 -32.06
C GLN A 118 -6.16 -3.46 -32.34
N ARG A 119 -5.65 -4.54 -32.96
CA ARG A 119 -6.41 -5.75 -33.30
C ARG A 119 -5.70 -7.00 -32.78
N PRO A 120 -5.78 -7.30 -31.47
CA PRO A 120 -5.24 -8.55 -30.95
C PRO A 120 -6.02 -9.73 -31.54
N VAL A 121 -5.32 -10.71 -32.11
CA VAL A 121 -5.91 -11.98 -32.56
C VAL A 121 -5.99 -12.91 -31.35
N TRP A 122 -7.20 -13.32 -30.97
CA TRP A 122 -7.45 -14.26 -29.88
C TRP A 122 -7.48 -15.68 -30.43
N VAL A 123 -6.58 -16.54 -29.96
CA VAL A 123 -6.58 -17.97 -30.30
C VAL A 123 -6.77 -18.79 -29.02
N ASP A 124 -7.94 -19.43 -28.90
CA ASP A 124 -8.34 -20.23 -27.72
C ASP A 124 -8.07 -21.74 -27.90
N ASP A 125 -7.65 -22.16 -29.11
CA ASP A 125 -7.31 -23.56 -29.45
C ASP A 125 -5.88 -23.67 -29.97
N ALA A 126 -5.00 -24.33 -29.21
CA ALA A 126 -3.61 -24.59 -29.59
C ALA A 126 -3.47 -25.43 -30.88
N ARG A 127 -4.55 -26.08 -31.35
CA ARG A 127 -4.56 -26.78 -32.65
C ARG A 127 -4.71 -25.83 -33.84
N ALA A 128 -5.28 -24.64 -33.61
CA ALA A 128 -5.41 -23.60 -34.62
C ALA A 128 -4.14 -22.73 -34.72
N PHE A 129 -3.34 -22.65 -33.65
CA PHE A 129 -2.03 -22.01 -33.67
C PHE A 129 -0.94 -23.05 -33.97
N ARG A 130 -0.48 -23.08 -35.21
CA ARG A 130 0.56 -24.01 -35.63
C ARG A 130 1.92 -23.52 -35.16
N LEU A 131 2.34 -23.93 -33.95
CA LEU A 131 3.64 -23.57 -33.35
C LEU A 131 4.82 -23.70 -34.34
N HIS A 132 4.81 -24.74 -35.16
CA HIS A 132 5.85 -25.04 -36.17
C HIS A 132 5.93 -24.01 -37.32
N GLU A 133 4.93 -23.14 -37.50
CA GLU A 133 4.92 -22.06 -38.49
C GLU A 133 5.60 -20.77 -37.97
N HIS A 134 5.87 -20.70 -36.66
CA HIS A 134 6.45 -19.54 -35.97
C HIS A 134 7.79 -19.83 -35.26
N GLU A 135 8.31 -21.06 -35.36
CA GLU A 135 9.67 -21.40 -34.91
C GLU A 135 10.74 -20.69 -35.78
N PRO A 136 11.96 -20.44 -35.28
CA PRO A 136 13.05 -19.86 -36.08
C PRO A 136 13.37 -20.66 -37.36
N GLN A 137 13.13 -21.98 -37.32
CA GLN A 137 13.31 -22.89 -38.46
C GLN A 137 12.13 -22.87 -39.45
N ALA A 138 10.98 -22.32 -39.08
CA ALA A 138 9.80 -22.21 -39.96
C ALA A 138 10.11 -21.35 -41.19
N TYR A 139 10.98 -20.35 -41.03
CA TYR A 139 11.46 -19.50 -42.13
C TYR A 139 12.22 -20.31 -43.20
N GLN A 140 13.00 -21.32 -42.79
CA GLN A 140 13.70 -22.21 -43.70
C GLN A 140 12.75 -23.20 -44.39
N ARG A 141 11.71 -23.68 -43.69
CA ARG A 141 10.68 -24.56 -44.30
C ARG A 141 9.80 -23.81 -45.31
N LYS A 142 9.48 -22.54 -45.05
CA LYS A 142 8.76 -21.66 -46.00
C LYS A 142 9.55 -21.42 -47.30
N GLN A 143 10.88 -21.52 -47.28
CA GLN A 143 11.73 -21.35 -48.46
C GLN A 143 11.88 -22.61 -49.35
N ILE A 144 11.29 -23.75 -49.00
CA ILE A 144 11.29 -24.96 -49.85
C ILE A 144 9.87 -25.29 -50.31
N VAL A 145 9.25 -24.40 -51.08
CA VAL A 145 8.15 -24.75 -51.98
C VAL A 145 8.29 -23.94 -53.26
N SER A 146 9.14 -24.42 -54.16
CA SER A 146 9.14 -24.02 -55.57
C SER A 146 8.98 -25.29 -56.39
N GLN A 147 7.73 -25.64 -56.67
CA GLN A 147 7.25 -26.24 -57.93
C GLN A 147 5.79 -26.71 -57.77
N GLY A 148 4.84 -25.83 -58.08
CA GLY A 148 3.63 -26.25 -58.80
C GLY A 148 2.28 -26.33 -58.07
N GLN A 149 2.14 -26.00 -56.78
CA GLN A 149 0.81 -25.91 -56.16
C GLN A 149 0.53 -24.56 -55.51
N THR A 150 -0.43 -23.84 -56.10
CA THR A 150 -1.01 -22.62 -55.55
C THR A 150 -1.97 -22.98 -54.43
N MET A 151 -1.50 -22.99 -53.18
CA MET A 151 -2.37 -22.95 -52.00
C MET A 151 -2.47 -21.48 -51.57
N ARG A 152 -3.65 -20.87 -51.70
CA ARG A 152 -3.93 -19.54 -51.14
C ARG A 152 -4.05 -19.70 -49.63
N ASP A 153 -2.96 -19.45 -48.90
CA ASP A 153 -3.05 -19.16 -47.47
C ASP A 153 -3.69 -17.77 -47.31
N LEU A 154 -4.72 -17.71 -46.46
CA LEU A 154 -5.56 -16.53 -46.23
C LEU A 154 -4.92 -15.47 -45.33
N ASP A 155 -3.59 -15.44 -45.19
CA ASP A 155 -2.94 -14.45 -44.32
C ASP A 155 -1.55 -14.04 -44.82
N GLU A 156 -1.52 -13.35 -45.97
CA GLU A 156 -0.31 -12.66 -46.47
C GLU A 156 0.12 -11.46 -45.59
N ASN A 157 -0.50 -11.24 -44.42
CA ASN A 157 -0.13 -10.21 -43.45
C ASN A 157 0.42 -10.77 -42.12
N ALA A 158 0.57 -12.09 -41.97
CA ALA A 158 1.09 -12.71 -40.74
C ALA A 158 2.63 -12.68 -40.63
N ASP A 159 3.28 -11.67 -41.23
CA ASP A 159 4.74 -11.52 -41.22
C ASP A 159 5.20 -10.60 -40.07
N ALA A 160 6.05 -11.16 -39.21
CA ALA A 160 7.03 -10.50 -38.31
C ALA A 160 6.62 -10.00 -36.90
N GLY A 161 5.43 -10.28 -36.38
CA GLY A 161 5.07 -9.95 -34.99
C GLY A 161 4.83 -11.19 -34.13
N GLY A 162 5.63 -11.41 -33.08
CA GLY A 162 5.33 -12.45 -32.08
C GLY A 162 3.95 -12.28 -31.42
N ALA A 163 3.49 -13.25 -30.64
CA ALA A 163 2.22 -13.20 -29.92
C ALA A 163 2.19 -12.02 -28.92
N GLU A 164 1.14 -11.19 -28.97
CA GLU A 164 0.94 -10.09 -28.02
C GLU A 164 0.42 -10.57 -26.65
N LEU A 165 -0.25 -11.73 -26.62
CA LEU A 165 -0.77 -12.35 -25.41
C LEU A 165 -0.52 -13.86 -25.46
N VAL A 166 0.07 -14.39 -24.40
CA VAL A 166 0.10 -15.83 -24.12
C VAL A 166 -0.53 -16.08 -22.77
N THR A 167 -1.43 -17.05 -22.65
CA THR A 167 -1.99 -17.43 -21.36
C THR A 167 -1.87 -18.91 -21.07
N MET A 168 -1.63 -19.25 -19.81
CA MET A 168 -1.64 -20.63 -19.30
C MET A 168 -2.58 -20.69 -18.11
N SER A 169 -3.62 -21.53 -18.19
CA SER A 169 -4.58 -21.73 -17.10
C SER A 169 -4.55 -23.17 -16.61
N TYR A 170 -3.94 -23.39 -15.46
CA TYR A 170 -3.77 -24.71 -14.81
C TYR A 170 -3.10 -25.75 -15.70
N ALA A 171 -2.18 -25.30 -16.56
CA ALA A 171 -1.51 -26.14 -17.53
C ALA A 171 -0.04 -26.39 -17.16
N LEU A 172 0.64 -25.46 -16.50
CA LEU A 172 2.08 -25.55 -16.25
C LEU A 172 2.42 -26.66 -15.25
N SER A 173 1.56 -26.87 -14.25
CA SER A 173 1.64 -28.00 -13.31
C SER A 173 1.43 -29.36 -13.97
N MET A 174 0.79 -29.40 -15.15
CA MET A 174 0.53 -30.61 -15.94
C MET A 174 1.58 -30.87 -17.02
N ILE A 175 2.57 -30.00 -17.23
CA ILE A 175 3.62 -30.21 -18.23
C ILE A 175 4.87 -30.78 -17.51
N PRO A 176 5.40 -31.96 -17.90
CA PRO A 176 6.63 -32.50 -17.32
C PRO A 176 7.84 -31.70 -17.78
N GLU A 177 8.00 -31.50 -19.09
CA GLU A 177 9.09 -30.72 -19.71
C GLU A 177 8.79 -29.22 -19.70
N PHE A 178 8.45 -28.68 -18.52
CA PHE A 178 7.99 -27.30 -18.37
C PHE A 178 9.06 -26.26 -18.72
N TYR A 179 10.36 -26.62 -18.62
CA TYR A 179 11.46 -25.75 -19.07
C TYR A 179 11.32 -25.42 -20.56
N SER A 180 11.20 -26.44 -21.41
CA SER A 180 11.05 -26.25 -22.86
C SER A 180 9.79 -25.49 -23.24
N ALA A 181 8.69 -25.72 -22.50
CA ALA A 181 7.44 -24.99 -22.71
C ALA A 181 7.60 -23.49 -22.38
N ILE A 182 8.21 -23.16 -21.24
CA ILE A 182 8.49 -21.76 -20.85
C ILE A 182 9.45 -21.09 -21.83
N ASP A 183 10.47 -21.81 -22.30
CA ASP A 183 11.44 -21.31 -23.27
C ASP A 183 10.79 -21.01 -24.63
N SER A 184 9.84 -21.86 -25.05
CA SER A 184 9.09 -21.67 -26.28
C SER A 184 8.21 -20.41 -26.21
N ILE A 185 7.61 -20.12 -25.05
CA ILE A 185 6.82 -18.90 -24.85
C ILE A 185 7.69 -17.65 -25.07
N ASP A 186 8.92 -17.64 -24.58
CA ASP A 186 9.86 -16.52 -24.75
C ASP A 186 10.17 -16.26 -26.23
N SER A 187 10.32 -17.33 -27.01
CA SER A 187 10.53 -17.24 -28.47
C SER A 187 9.29 -16.80 -29.25
N LEU A 188 8.09 -17.10 -28.74
CA LEU A 188 6.82 -16.77 -29.38
C LEU A 188 6.35 -15.35 -29.05
N LEU A 189 6.68 -14.82 -27.87
CA LEU A 189 6.17 -13.56 -27.36
C LEU A 189 6.75 -12.37 -28.13
N SER A 190 5.91 -11.38 -28.47
CA SER A 190 6.41 -10.11 -28.99
C SER A 190 7.18 -9.32 -27.91
N PRO A 191 8.08 -8.40 -28.28
CA PRO A 191 8.82 -7.59 -27.31
C PRO A 191 7.92 -6.80 -26.33
N ASN A 192 6.74 -6.40 -26.79
CA ASN A 192 5.73 -5.70 -25.99
C ASN A 192 4.55 -6.61 -25.58
N GLY A 193 4.71 -7.93 -25.70
CA GLY A 193 3.70 -8.92 -25.34
C GLY A 193 3.55 -9.10 -23.83
N VAL A 194 2.43 -9.69 -23.43
CA VAL A 194 2.08 -10.01 -22.04
C VAL A 194 1.87 -11.52 -21.90
N VAL A 195 2.35 -12.09 -20.81
CA VAL A 195 2.10 -13.50 -20.45
C VAL A 195 1.25 -13.53 -19.19
N GLY A 196 0.17 -14.30 -19.19
CA GLY A 196 -0.68 -14.53 -18.02
C GLY A 196 -0.70 -15.99 -17.61
N VAL A 197 -0.29 -16.30 -16.39
CA VAL A 197 -0.28 -17.67 -15.85
C VAL A 197 -1.14 -17.72 -14.59
N VAL A 198 -2.06 -18.69 -14.54
CA VAL A 198 -2.74 -19.09 -13.30
C VAL A 198 -2.49 -20.57 -13.08
N ASP A 199 -1.99 -20.95 -11.92
CA ASP A 199 -1.74 -22.35 -11.60
C ASP A 199 -1.70 -22.63 -10.10
N PHE A 200 -1.76 -23.92 -9.75
CA PHE A 200 -1.57 -24.40 -8.40
C PHE A 200 -0.09 -24.44 -8.03
N TYR A 201 0.20 -24.33 -6.74
CA TYR A 201 1.57 -24.39 -6.25
C TYR A 201 1.64 -24.84 -4.78
N VAL A 202 2.81 -25.31 -4.38
CA VAL A 202 3.17 -25.45 -2.96
C VAL A 202 4.61 -24.99 -2.77
N GLN A 203 4.85 -23.96 -1.94
CA GLN A 203 6.19 -23.40 -1.75
C GLN A 203 6.46 -23.03 -0.29
N ASN A 204 7.70 -23.23 0.16
CA ASN A 204 8.17 -22.81 1.47
C ASN A 204 8.77 -21.40 1.38
N GLN A 205 8.78 -20.67 2.50
CA GLN A 205 9.33 -19.31 2.54
C GLN A 205 10.84 -19.33 2.25
N VAL A 206 11.54 -20.32 2.78
CA VAL A 206 12.98 -20.53 2.57
C VAL A 206 13.35 -20.65 1.08
N ASP A 207 12.44 -21.13 0.24
CA ASP A 207 12.71 -21.33 -1.20
C ASP A 207 12.86 -20.01 -1.96
N PHE A 208 12.21 -18.95 -1.48
CA PHE A 208 12.11 -17.66 -2.17
C PHE A 208 12.63 -16.46 -1.38
N MET A 209 13.01 -16.65 -0.11
CA MET A 209 13.67 -15.61 0.69
C MET A 209 14.94 -15.11 0.00
N GLY A 210 15.11 -13.78 -0.04
CA GLY A 210 16.27 -13.13 -0.66
C GLY A 210 16.13 -12.86 -2.16
N ARG A 211 15.04 -13.32 -2.82
CA ARG A 211 14.77 -12.95 -4.21
C ARG A 211 14.12 -11.57 -4.28
N ASN A 212 14.75 -10.65 -4.99
CA ASN A 212 14.26 -9.27 -5.16
C ASN A 212 13.47 -9.06 -6.47
N TYR A 213 13.43 -10.05 -7.36
CA TYR A 213 12.75 -9.94 -8.67
C TYR A 213 11.32 -10.46 -8.71
N MET A 214 10.80 -10.84 -7.55
CA MET A 214 9.42 -11.25 -7.40
C MET A 214 8.49 -10.03 -7.35
N GLY A 215 7.22 -10.22 -7.73
CA GLY A 215 6.19 -9.19 -7.62
C GLY A 215 5.63 -9.00 -6.20
N GLY A 216 6.28 -9.49 -5.15
CA GLY A 216 5.75 -9.54 -3.77
C GLY A 216 5.43 -10.96 -3.29
N ALA A 217 5.22 -11.12 -1.99
CA ALA A 217 5.18 -12.43 -1.32
C ALA A 217 3.96 -12.66 -0.41
N ILE A 218 2.94 -11.78 -0.43
CA ILE A 218 1.73 -11.93 0.39
C ILE A 218 1.10 -13.29 0.07
N ASP A 219 0.82 -14.09 1.11
CA ASP A 219 0.25 -15.43 1.02
C ASP A 219 1.01 -16.45 0.14
N ARG A 220 2.31 -16.23 -0.18
CA ARG A 220 3.13 -17.20 -0.94
C ARG A 220 3.53 -18.42 -0.10
N HIS A 221 3.78 -18.24 1.19
CA HIS A 221 4.17 -19.35 2.06
C HIS A 221 3.03 -20.37 2.22
N CYS A 222 3.34 -21.66 2.05
CA CYS A 222 2.44 -22.76 2.36
C CYS A 222 2.99 -23.53 3.57
N MET A 223 2.16 -23.79 4.59
CA MET A 223 2.56 -24.58 5.77
C MET A 223 2.95 -26.01 5.37
N TRP A 224 3.88 -26.63 6.12
CA TRP A 224 4.41 -27.97 5.82
C TRP A 224 3.31 -29.00 5.54
N ILE A 225 2.30 -29.11 6.39
CA ILE A 225 1.22 -30.09 6.23
C ILE A 225 0.43 -29.88 4.93
N SER A 226 0.19 -28.62 4.56
CA SER A 226 -0.48 -28.28 3.31
C SER A 226 0.38 -28.62 2.10
N ARG A 227 1.70 -28.39 2.17
CA ARG A 227 2.63 -28.75 1.09
C ARG A 227 2.68 -30.26 0.86
N VAL A 228 2.83 -31.03 1.94
CA VAL A 228 2.91 -32.50 1.87
C VAL A 228 1.59 -33.06 1.32
N PHE A 229 0.48 -32.61 1.88
CA PHE A 229 -0.85 -33.05 1.46
C PHE A 229 -1.07 -32.78 -0.03
N TRP A 230 -0.98 -31.51 -0.47
CA TRP A 230 -1.29 -31.16 -1.86
C TRP A 230 -0.28 -31.72 -2.87
N ARG A 231 0.99 -31.84 -2.50
CA ARG A 231 1.98 -32.47 -3.39
C ARG A 231 1.66 -33.94 -3.62
N THR A 232 1.53 -34.71 -2.54
CA THR A 232 1.20 -36.15 -2.60
C THR A 232 -0.11 -36.37 -3.33
N TRP A 233 -1.06 -35.48 -3.09
CA TRP A 233 -2.37 -35.52 -3.70
C TRP A 233 -2.34 -35.40 -5.22
N PHE A 234 -1.75 -34.33 -5.75
CA PHE A 234 -1.73 -34.07 -7.19
C PHE A 234 -0.77 -35.03 -7.92
N GLU A 235 0.24 -35.55 -7.23
CA GLU A 235 1.19 -36.53 -7.76
C GLU A 235 0.50 -37.86 -8.15
N ILE A 236 -0.58 -38.25 -7.46
CA ILE A 236 -1.40 -39.43 -7.82
C ILE A 236 -1.88 -39.34 -9.29
N ASP A 237 -2.20 -38.13 -9.74
CA ASP A 237 -2.69 -37.84 -11.09
C ASP A 237 -1.58 -37.31 -12.02
N ARG A 238 -0.31 -37.45 -11.61
CA ARG A 238 0.89 -36.95 -12.34
C ARG A 238 0.87 -35.44 -12.59
N VAL A 239 0.20 -34.68 -11.73
CA VAL A 239 0.25 -33.22 -11.72
C VAL A 239 1.26 -32.78 -10.66
N ASN A 240 2.24 -31.99 -11.07
CA ASN A 240 3.40 -31.70 -10.24
C ASN A 240 3.38 -30.25 -9.75
N LEU A 241 3.15 -30.06 -8.45
CA LEU A 241 3.06 -28.73 -7.82
C LEU A 241 4.41 -28.16 -7.36
N GLU A 242 5.51 -28.56 -7.99
CA GLU A 242 6.85 -28.14 -7.55
C GLU A 242 7.08 -26.64 -7.72
N PRO A 243 7.78 -25.98 -6.76
CA PRO A 243 8.13 -24.56 -6.85
C PRO A 243 8.87 -24.18 -8.14
N ALA A 244 9.69 -25.09 -8.67
CA ALA A 244 10.57 -24.85 -9.81
C ALA A 244 9.84 -24.32 -11.06
N ARG A 245 8.57 -24.70 -11.27
CA ARG A 245 7.75 -24.25 -12.40
C ARG A 245 7.56 -22.74 -12.40
N ARG A 246 7.14 -22.21 -11.26
CA ARG A 246 6.96 -20.78 -11.07
C ARG A 246 8.30 -20.06 -10.96
N ASP A 247 9.26 -20.66 -10.28
CA ASP A 247 10.59 -20.07 -10.09
C ASP A 247 11.31 -19.86 -11.43
N TYR A 248 11.21 -20.83 -12.34
CA TYR A 248 11.77 -20.72 -13.69
C TYR A 248 11.00 -19.72 -14.56
N LEU A 249 9.67 -19.65 -14.42
CA LEU A 249 8.86 -18.62 -15.06
C LEU A 249 9.27 -17.20 -14.63
N GLU A 250 9.40 -16.98 -13.32
CA GLU A 250 9.86 -15.70 -12.73
C GLU A 250 11.32 -15.39 -13.07
N TYR A 251 12.14 -16.40 -13.40
CA TYR A 251 13.52 -16.23 -13.87
C TYR A 251 13.60 -15.91 -15.37
N ARG A 252 12.74 -16.49 -16.20
CA ARG A 252 12.78 -16.29 -17.66
C ARG A 252 12.16 -14.98 -18.11
N PHE A 253 11.21 -14.46 -17.36
CA PHE A 253 10.44 -13.27 -17.72
C PHE A 253 10.52 -12.17 -16.68
N GLY A 254 10.24 -10.94 -17.10
CA GLY A 254 10.01 -9.82 -16.19
C GLY A 254 8.65 -9.93 -15.51
N THR A 255 8.61 -9.85 -14.18
CA THR A 255 7.34 -9.90 -13.43
C THR A 255 6.67 -8.52 -13.39
N VAL A 256 5.46 -8.42 -13.95
CA VAL A 256 4.63 -7.21 -13.90
C VAL A 256 3.70 -7.25 -12.69
N LEU A 257 2.90 -8.30 -12.53
CA LEU A 257 2.03 -8.48 -11.37
C LEU A 257 2.12 -9.92 -10.88
N SER A 258 2.00 -10.11 -9.57
CA SER A 258 1.91 -11.43 -8.96
C SER A 258 0.84 -11.43 -7.86
N ILE A 259 0.15 -12.56 -7.70
CA ILE A 259 -0.91 -12.77 -6.72
C ILE A 259 -0.77 -14.18 -6.18
N ASN A 260 -0.94 -14.33 -4.88
CA ASN A 260 -1.12 -15.63 -4.26
C ASN A 260 -2.47 -15.64 -3.56
N ALA A 261 -3.21 -16.73 -3.72
CA ALA A 261 -4.51 -16.87 -3.11
C ALA A 261 -4.74 -18.33 -2.69
N ARG A 262 -5.84 -18.53 -1.97
CA ARG A 262 -6.28 -19.83 -1.51
C ARG A 262 -7.72 -20.05 -1.95
N ASN A 263 -7.98 -21.19 -2.54
CA ASN A 263 -9.34 -21.62 -2.83
C ASN A 263 -9.92 -22.31 -1.59
N ASN A 264 -11.01 -21.80 -1.04
CA ASN A 264 -11.72 -22.44 0.07
C ASN A 264 -12.60 -23.56 -0.48
N PHE A 265 -12.17 -24.80 -0.28
CA PHE A 265 -13.01 -25.95 -0.57
C PHE A 265 -14.14 -26.02 0.46
N PHE A 266 -15.38 -25.76 0.05
CA PHE A 266 -16.59 -25.98 0.85
C PHE A 266 -16.63 -25.30 2.24
N ASN A 267 -15.81 -24.26 2.48
CA ASN A 267 -15.56 -23.71 3.82
C ASN A 267 -15.16 -24.78 4.87
N THR A 268 -14.63 -25.93 4.42
CA THR A 268 -14.22 -27.08 5.27
C THR A 268 -12.84 -26.89 5.91
N GLY A 269 -12.19 -25.74 5.69
CA GLY A 269 -10.83 -25.45 6.15
C GLY A 269 -9.72 -25.95 5.21
N ILE A 270 -10.04 -26.80 4.23
CA ILE A 270 -9.10 -27.24 3.19
C ILE A 270 -8.92 -26.12 2.16
N LYS A 271 -7.70 -25.63 2.02
CA LYS A 271 -7.35 -24.45 1.22
C LYS A 271 -6.30 -24.82 0.16
N LEU A 272 -6.72 -24.88 -1.11
CA LEU A 272 -5.79 -25.17 -2.22
C LEU A 272 -5.08 -23.88 -2.65
N PRO A 273 -3.74 -23.83 -2.60
CA PRO A 273 -2.99 -22.68 -3.06
C PRO A 273 -2.94 -22.60 -4.58
N TYR A 274 -3.25 -21.41 -5.09
CA TYR A 274 -3.04 -21.03 -6.48
C TYR A 274 -2.39 -19.65 -6.55
N TYR A 275 -1.73 -19.37 -7.67
CA TYR A 275 -1.15 -18.08 -7.95
C TYR A 275 -1.65 -17.57 -9.30
N ILE A 276 -1.64 -16.25 -9.45
CA ILE A 276 -1.75 -15.58 -10.74
C ILE A 276 -0.47 -14.80 -10.93
N TRP A 277 0.12 -14.89 -12.11
CA TRP A 277 1.31 -14.18 -12.48
C TRP A 277 1.11 -13.54 -13.85
N VAL A 278 1.49 -12.27 -13.97
CA VAL A 278 1.49 -11.52 -15.22
C VAL A 278 2.91 -11.05 -15.46
N GLY A 279 3.46 -11.35 -16.62
CA GLY A 279 4.82 -10.97 -16.99
C GLY A 279 4.96 -10.47 -18.41
N CYS A 280 6.19 -10.10 -18.75
CA CYS A 280 6.58 -9.66 -20.08
C CYS A 280 8.01 -10.08 -20.40
N SER A 281 8.45 -9.85 -21.64
CA SER A 281 9.83 -10.11 -22.05
C SER A 281 10.82 -9.36 -21.15
N LYS A 282 11.91 -10.04 -20.78
CA LYS A 282 13.01 -9.49 -19.98
C LYS A 282 13.91 -8.54 -20.77
N ASP A 283 14.05 -8.75 -22.09
CA ASP A 283 15.05 -8.11 -22.96
C ASP A 283 14.45 -6.98 -23.83
N GLY A 284 13.25 -6.49 -23.49
CA GLY A 284 12.62 -5.40 -24.24
C GLY A 284 13.57 -4.19 -24.34
N SER A 285 13.84 -3.74 -25.56
CA SER A 285 14.81 -2.67 -25.90
C SER A 285 14.64 -1.36 -25.12
N ALA A 286 13.47 -1.16 -24.49
CA ALA A 286 13.17 -0.04 -23.61
C ALA A 286 13.72 -0.19 -22.17
N SER A 287 14.10 -1.38 -21.69
CA SER A 287 14.41 -1.64 -20.28
C SER A 287 15.68 -0.96 -19.79
N THR A 288 16.74 -0.92 -20.62
CA THR A 288 18.05 -0.36 -20.26
C THR A 288 18.06 1.18 -20.35
N GLN A 289 17.41 1.76 -21.36
CA GLN A 289 17.25 3.22 -21.46
C GLN A 289 16.34 3.75 -20.35
N LYS A 290 15.23 3.07 -20.05
CA LYS A 290 14.37 3.40 -18.89
C LYS A 290 15.14 3.33 -17.57
N LEU A 291 16.13 2.44 -17.43
CA LEU A 291 16.93 2.32 -16.21
C LEU A 291 17.65 3.63 -15.87
N ALA A 292 18.33 4.21 -16.87
CA ALA A 292 19.06 5.44 -16.71
C ALA A 292 18.13 6.65 -16.43
N GLU A 293 16.96 6.69 -17.08
CA GLU A 293 15.95 7.73 -16.84
C GLU A 293 15.36 7.67 -15.42
N ILE A 294 15.07 6.46 -14.93
CA ILE A 294 14.52 6.26 -13.58
C ILE A 294 15.56 6.66 -12.53
N ASP A 295 16.81 6.23 -12.71
CA ASP A 295 17.89 6.59 -11.80
C ASP A 295 18.10 8.10 -11.77
N ALA A 296 18.23 8.71 -12.94
CA ALA A 296 18.35 10.16 -13.11
C ALA A 296 17.22 10.94 -12.42
N ALA A 297 15.99 10.45 -12.53
CA ALA A 297 14.84 11.10 -11.91
C ALA A 297 14.68 10.83 -10.40
N ALA A 298 15.32 9.78 -9.87
CA ALA A 298 15.32 9.49 -8.44
C ALA A 298 16.46 10.23 -7.71
N THR A 299 17.60 10.38 -8.36
CA THR A 299 18.83 11.01 -7.82
C THR A 299 19.01 12.47 -8.24
N GLU A 300 18.15 12.96 -9.14
CA GLU A 300 18.23 14.28 -9.78
C GLU A 300 19.52 14.50 -10.58
N SER A 301 20.02 13.43 -11.19
CA SER A 301 21.22 13.39 -12.02
C SER A 301 20.93 13.75 -13.49
N PRO A 302 21.67 14.68 -14.13
CA PRO A 302 21.58 14.92 -15.56
C PRO A 302 22.41 13.85 -16.29
N TYR A 303 21.73 12.88 -16.91
CA TYR A 303 22.28 11.85 -17.80
C TYR A 303 23.20 10.81 -17.14
N LEU A 304 22.64 9.62 -16.90
CA LEU A 304 23.43 8.37 -16.97
C LEU A 304 23.23 7.78 -18.36
N SER A 305 24.28 7.27 -18.99
CA SER A 305 24.16 6.66 -20.32
C SER A 305 23.93 5.15 -20.18
N ALA A 306 23.16 4.55 -21.09
CA ALA A 306 22.94 3.11 -21.11
C ALA A 306 24.24 2.30 -21.32
N LEU A 307 25.32 2.94 -21.80
CA LEU A 307 26.63 2.31 -22.04
C LEU A 307 27.39 2.00 -20.74
N ASP A 308 27.16 2.77 -19.68
CA ASP A 308 27.87 2.62 -18.40
C ASP A 308 27.47 1.32 -17.67
N LEU A 309 26.31 0.77 -18.00
CA LEU A 309 25.77 -0.48 -17.43
C LEU A 309 26.47 -1.74 -17.95
N GLN A 310 26.99 -1.71 -19.18
CA GLN A 310 27.68 -2.86 -19.79
C GLN A 310 29.20 -2.81 -19.58
N THR A 311 29.76 -1.61 -19.39
CA THR A 311 31.22 -1.41 -19.40
C THR A 311 31.88 -1.39 -18.03
N GLY A 312 31.10 -1.26 -16.94
CA GLY A 312 31.63 -1.12 -15.59
C GLY A 312 32.23 0.27 -15.38
N ALA A 313 31.85 0.91 -14.27
CA ALA A 313 32.06 2.33 -13.99
C ALA A 313 33.47 2.87 -14.35
N THR A 314 33.50 3.89 -15.21
CA THR A 314 34.67 4.77 -15.41
C THR A 314 34.80 5.71 -14.22
N GLN A 315 35.98 5.66 -13.57
CA GLN A 315 36.30 6.41 -12.35
C GLN A 315 36.58 7.89 -12.64
N THR A 316 35.62 8.80 -12.60
CA THR A 316 35.95 10.23 -12.38
C THR A 316 34.89 11.14 -11.71
N ASP A 317 33.62 10.75 -11.58
CA ASP A 317 32.62 11.57 -10.85
C ASP A 317 32.02 10.81 -9.66
N ILE A 318 31.59 11.53 -8.61
CA ILE A 318 30.84 10.93 -7.49
C ILE A 318 29.43 10.59 -8.01
N GLU A 319 29.30 9.44 -8.65
CA GLU A 319 28.01 8.96 -9.15
C GLU A 319 27.13 8.55 -7.96
N VAL A 320 26.07 9.31 -7.74
CA VAL A 320 25.03 8.99 -6.76
C VAL A 320 23.96 8.18 -7.48
N HIS A 321 23.79 6.92 -7.08
CA HIS A 321 22.82 6.01 -7.67
C HIS A 321 21.61 5.79 -6.74
N SER A 322 20.47 5.49 -7.37
CA SER A 322 19.26 5.04 -6.70
C SER A 322 19.39 3.59 -6.25
N LYS A 323 18.56 3.19 -5.27
CA LYS A 323 18.44 1.78 -4.87
C LYS A 323 18.03 0.88 -6.00
N ALA A 324 17.19 1.43 -6.88
CA ALA A 324 16.73 0.71 -8.03
C ALA A 324 17.98 0.30 -8.84
N TYR A 325 18.78 1.28 -9.23
CA TYR A 325 20.02 1.04 -9.97
C TYR A 325 20.97 0.06 -9.26
N GLU A 326 21.21 0.22 -7.96
CA GLU A 326 22.04 -0.71 -7.18
C GLU A 326 21.51 -2.15 -7.26
N SER A 327 20.20 -2.36 -7.05
CA SER A 327 19.57 -3.68 -7.14
C SER A 327 19.59 -4.25 -8.56
N ALA A 328 19.46 -3.39 -9.58
CA ALA A 328 19.53 -3.82 -10.97
C ALA A 328 20.92 -4.34 -11.33
N ILE A 329 21.99 -3.63 -10.92
CA ILE A 329 23.36 -4.08 -11.18
C ILE A 329 23.62 -5.45 -10.57
N VAL A 330 23.24 -5.65 -9.30
CA VAL A 330 23.45 -6.94 -8.61
C VAL A 330 22.76 -8.08 -9.36
N ASN A 331 21.53 -7.83 -9.84
CA ASN A 331 20.79 -8.83 -10.59
C ASN A 331 21.40 -9.11 -11.96
N LEU A 332 21.75 -8.07 -12.72
CA LEU A 332 22.38 -8.20 -14.04
C LEU A 332 23.72 -8.93 -13.97
N GLN A 333 24.55 -8.63 -12.97
CA GLN A 333 25.82 -9.33 -12.73
C GLN A 333 25.63 -10.83 -12.43
N SER A 334 24.48 -11.18 -11.84
CA SER A 334 24.12 -12.55 -11.50
C SER A 334 23.25 -13.22 -12.57
N SER A 335 23.03 -12.58 -13.73
CA SER A 335 22.09 -13.03 -14.77
C SER A 335 20.66 -13.26 -14.26
N LEU A 336 20.25 -12.52 -13.24
CA LEU A 336 18.89 -12.54 -12.69
C LEU A 336 18.03 -11.44 -13.33
N PRO A 337 16.70 -11.63 -13.40
CA PRO A 337 15.79 -10.58 -13.86
C PRO A 337 15.88 -9.32 -13.00
N LEU A 338 15.61 -8.17 -13.61
CA LEU A 338 15.43 -6.93 -12.85
C LEU A 338 14.26 -7.05 -11.86
N PRO A 339 14.23 -6.24 -10.79
CA PRO A 339 13.09 -6.29 -9.88
C PRO A 339 11.75 -5.92 -10.55
N ALA A 340 10.64 -6.38 -9.96
CA ALA A 340 9.31 -6.20 -10.54
C ALA A 340 8.93 -4.72 -10.78
N THR A 341 9.51 -3.78 -10.02
CA THR A 341 9.29 -2.34 -10.17
C THR A 341 9.74 -1.77 -11.53
N TRP A 342 10.57 -2.50 -12.28
CA TRP A 342 11.04 -2.09 -13.62
C TRP A 342 10.08 -2.41 -14.75
N TYR A 343 9.28 -3.45 -14.57
CA TYR A 343 8.32 -3.90 -15.58
C TYR A 343 6.93 -3.25 -15.38
N GLN A 344 6.81 -2.33 -14.42
CA GLN A 344 5.60 -1.55 -14.20
C GLN A 344 5.43 -0.50 -15.30
N ASN A 345 4.19 -0.15 -15.60
CA ASN A 345 3.88 0.89 -16.58
C ASN A 345 4.24 2.30 -16.06
N HIS A 346 4.20 2.49 -14.74
CA HIS A 346 4.51 3.75 -14.07
C HIS A 346 5.68 3.59 -13.10
N HIS A 347 6.54 4.60 -13.03
CA HIS A 347 7.73 4.61 -12.19
C HIS A 347 7.66 5.66 -11.08
N TRP A 348 6.46 5.99 -10.60
CA TRP A 348 6.31 6.85 -9.43
C TRP A 348 6.72 6.15 -8.13
N ARG A 349 6.61 4.81 -8.04
CA ARG A 349 7.03 4.06 -6.84
C ARG A 349 8.50 3.67 -7.00
N ILE A 350 9.37 4.17 -6.14
CA ILE A 350 10.79 3.81 -6.12
C ILE A 350 10.95 2.43 -5.50
N HIS A 351 11.85 1.63 -6.07
CA HIS A 351 12.18 0.30 -5.57
C HIS A 351 12.61 0.34 -4.09
N TYR A 352 12.06 -0.58 -3.31
CA TYR A 352 12.45 -0.84 -1.93
C TYR A 352 12.41 -2.35 -1.68
N ASP A 353 13.21 -2.81 -0.71
CA ASP A 353 13.18 -4.19 -0.26
C ASP A 353 12.13 -4.36 0.84
N SER A 354 11.01 -5.01 0.52
CA SER A 354 9.89 -5.23 1.45
C SER A 354 10.23 -6.21 2.59
N SER A 355 11.33 -6.97 2.48
CA SER A 355 11.74 -7.94 3.50
C SER A 355 12.48 -7.32 4.69
N LEU A 356 12.94 -6.08 4.57
CA LEU A 356 13.71 -5.42 5.62
C LEU A 356 12.87 -5.21 6.90
N PRO A 357 13.42 -5.45 8.11
CA PRO A 357 12.70 -5.27 9.37
C PRO A 357 12.08 -3.87 9.56
N LYS A 358 12.73 -2.84 9.00
CA LYS A 358 12.23 -1.46 9.06
C LYS A 358 10.90 -1.27 8.31
N HIS A 359 10.60 -2.11 7.32
CA HIS A 359 9.38 -2.07 6.52
C HIS A 359 8.29 -3.02 7.04
N THR A 360 8.66 -4.16 7.64
CA THR A 360 7.71 -5.17 8.13
C THR A 360 7.13 -4.86 9.50
N ARG A 361 7.75 -3.94 10.27
CA ARG A 361 7.35 -3.56 11.64
C ARG A 361 5.94 -2.96 11.79
N PHE A 362 5.25 -2.66 10.68
CA PHE A 362 3.92 -2.05 10.67
C PHE A 362 2.78 -3.07 10.51
N ASN A 363 3.09 -4.38 10.51
CA ASN A 363 2.12 -5.47 10.42
C ASN A 363 1.16 -5.33 9.22
N ASP A 364 1.71 -4.96 8.05
CA ASP A 364 0.96 -4.76 6.79
C ASP A 364 -0.28 -3.86 6.97
N SER A 365 -0.15 -2.78 7.74
CA SER A 365 -1.21 -1.80 7.96
C SER A 365 -0.68 -0.37 7.89
N TYR A 366 -1.48 0.54 7.35
CA TYR A 366 -1.20 1.97 7.42
C TYR A 366 -1.70 2.57 8.73
N ILE A 367 -1.02 3.62 9.18
CA ILE A 367 -1.37 4.30 10.44
C ILE A 367 -2.49 5.31 10.20
N TYR A 368 -2.38 6.14 9.16
CA TYR A 368 -3.32 7.24 8.91
C TYR A 368 -3.97 7.10 7.54
N ALA A 369 -5.30 7.18 7.48
CA ALA A 369 -6.04 7.17 6.22
C ALA A 369 -6.25 8.58 5.60
N PHE A 370 -5.88 9.64 6.34
CA PHE A 370 -5.97 11.05 5.98
C PHE A 370 -4.88 11.85 6.71
N THR A 371 -4.59 13.07 6.24
CA THR A 371 -3.57 13.95 6.84
C THR A 371 -4.15 14.93 7.86
N TRP A 372 -3.34 15.36 8.83
CA TRP A 372 -3.69 16.36 9.85
C TRP A 372 -2.97 17.69 9.61
N GLU A 373 -2.85 18.10 8.34
CA GLU A 373 -2.18 19.34 7.96
C GLU A 373 -3.00 20.18 7.00
N ASP A 374 -2.95 21.48 7.30
CA ASP A 374 -3.40 22.65 6.55
C ASP A 374 -2.98 22.71 5.06
N ASP A 375 -3.56 22.00 4.10
CA ASP A 375 -3.06 22.01 2.71
C ASP A 375 -3.10 23.43 2.08
N VAL A 376 -4.18 24.18 2.33
CA VAL A 376 -4.34 25.57 1.88
C VAL A 376 -3.38 26.50 2.62
N ALA A 377 -3.18 26.28 3.92
CA ALA A 377 -2.20 27.02 4.71
C ALA A 377 -0.78 26.79 4.17
N ASP A 378 -0.44 25.56 3.80
CA ASP A 378 0.86 25.17 3.26
C ASP A 378 1.10 25.82 1.90
N MET A 379 0.13 25.79 0.99
CA MET A 379 0.25 26.47 -0.30
C MET A 379 0.41 27.98 -0.14
N ARG A 380 -0.28 28.61 0.83
CA ARG A 380 -0.15 30.05 1.12
C ARG A 380 1.24 30.42 1.64
N LEU A 381 1.81 29.58 2.50
CA LEU A 381 3.12 29.79 3.12
C LEU A 381 4.28 29.49 2.15
N LEU A 382 4.20 28.37 1.44
CA LEU A 382 5.25 27.87 0.58
C LEU A 382 5.19 28.43 -0.84
N LYS A 383 4.01 28.75 -1.36
CA LYS A 383 3.82 29.28 -2.73
C LYS A 383 4.64 28.49 -3.76
N PRO A 384 4.47 27.16 -3.85
CA PRO A 384 5.26 26.34 -4.76
C PRO A 384 4.99 26.71 -6.22
N THR A 385 5.97 26.46 -7.07
CA THR A 385 5.98 26.80 -8.49
C THR A 385 6.45 25.61 -9.34
N GLN A 386 6.34 25.73 -10.66
CA GLN A 386 6.79 24.69 -11.60
C GLN A 386 8.30 24.44 -11.58
N ASN A 387 9.09 25.32 -10.94
CA ASN A 387 10.54 25.16 -10.80
C ASN A 387 10.94 24.45 -9.50
N ASP A 388 9.99 24.22 -8.59
CA ASP A 388 10.27 23.66 -7.29
C ASP A 388 10.44 22.14 -7.31
N VAL A 389 11.42 21.68 -6.53
CA VAL A 389 11.65 20.27 -6.20
C VAL A 389 11.34 20.12 -4.73
N VAL A 390 10.20 19.48 -4.46
CA VAL A 390 9.62 19.34 -3.12
C VAL A 390 9.96 17.98 -2.55
N LEU A 391 10.39 17.91 -1.29
CA LEU A 391 10.41 16.68 -0.50
C LEU A 391 9.42 16.83 0.65
N ALA A 392 8.49 15.90 0.81
CA ALA A 392 7.48 15.94 1.86
C ALA A 392 7.21 14.53 2.41
N ILE A 393 6.87 14.47 3.70
CA ILE A 393 6.39 13.23 4.31
C ILE A 393 5.09 12.81 3.62
N GLY A 394 5.00 11.53 3.25
CA GLY A 394 3.89 10.97 2.48
C GLY A 394 2.58 10.94 3.27
N SER A 395 2.60 10.38 4.49
CA SER A 395 1.40 10.17 5.30
C SER A 395 0.30 9.48 4.46
N ALA A 396 -0.95 9.95 4.49
CA ALA A 396 -2.02 9.42 3.66
C ALA A 396 -1.98 9.92 2.19
N GLY A 397 -1.03 10.78 1.83
CA GLY A 397 -0.83 11.30 0.47
C GLY A 397 -1.59 12.57 0.11
N ASP A 398 -2.39 13.15 1.01
CA ASP A 398 -3.28 14.29 0.69
C ASP A 398 -2.47 15.55 0.34
N ASN A 399 -1.45 15.88 1.14
CA ASN A 399 -0.53 17.00 0.88
C ASN A 399 0.30 16.77 -0.38
N ILE A 400 0.69 15.52 -0.66
CA ILE A 400 1.43 15.17 -1.87
C ILE A 400 0.59 15.50 -3.11
N LEU A 401 -0.70 15.17 -3.09
CA LEU A 401 -1.62 15.51 -4.18
C LEU A 401 -1.83 17.03 -4.27
N ALA A 402 -1.82 17.77 -3.16
CA ALA A 402 -1.84 19.23 -3.17
C ALA A 402 -0.60 19.82 -3.90
N PHE A 403 0.61 19.31 -3.62
CA PHE A 403 1.81 19.73 -4.38
C PHE A 403 1.76 19.35 -5.86
N CYS A 404 1.15 18.21 -6.21
CA CYS A 404 0.95 17.81 -7.60
C CYS A 404 -0.02 18.75 -8.34
N LEU A 405 -1.03 19.31 -7.66
CA LEU A 405 -1.95 20.29 -8.24
C LEU A 405 -1.25 21.60 -8.67
N GLU A 406 -0.17 21.95 -7.99
CA GLU A 406 0.68 23.13 -8.29
C GLU A 406 1.70 22.86 -9.40
N LYS A 407 1.75 21.63 -9.93
CA LYS A 407 2.65 21.20 -11.01
C LYS A 407 4.12 21.48 -10.71
N CYS A 408 4.54 21.25 -9.47
CA CYS A 408 5.96 21.30 -9.10
C CYS A 408 6.79 20.45 -10.06
N ARG A 409 8.04 20.85 -10.36
CA ARG A 409 8.93 20.08 -11.24
C ARG A 409 9.02 18.64 -10.79
N ARG A 410 9.11 18.45 -9.48
CA ARG A 410 9.21 17.15 -8.84
C ARG A 410 8.70 17.17 -7.42
N VAL A 411 8.02 16.10 -7.01
CA VAL A 411 7.51 15.89 -5.66
C VAL A 411 8.01 14.53 -5.17
N HIS A 412 8.88 14.54 -4.17
CA HIS A 412 9.37 13.35 -3.48
C HIS A 412 8.52 13.14 -2.22
N ALA A 413 7.61 12.18 -2.27
CA ALA A 413 6.88 11.69 -1.11
C ALA A 413 7.73 10.66 -0.38
N VAL A 414 7.91 10.81 0.93
CA VAL A 414 8.75 9.92 1.75
C VAL A 414 7.95 9.37 2.91
N ASP A 415 7.86 8.05 3.02
CA ASP A 415 7.25 7.39 4.18
C ASP A 415 7.96 6.06 4.45
N LEU A 416 8.22 5.72 5.71
CA LEU A 416 8.86 4.46 6.07
C LEU A 416 7.91 3.26 5.94
N ASN A 417 6.60 3.49 6.09
CA ASN A 417 5.58 2.45 6.05
C ASN A 417 5.16 2.14 4.59
N PRO A 418 5.43 0.92 4.08
CA PRO A 418 5.02 0.55 2.72
C PRO A 418 3.51 0.68 2.49
N SER A 419 2.68 0.36 3.49
CA SER A 419 1.21 0.42 3.42
C SER A 419 0.67 1.84 3.28
N GLN A 420 1.34 2.84 3.87
CA GLN A 420 0.99 4.25 3.65
C GLN A 420 1.23 4.64 2.19
N ASN A 421 2.39 4.26 1.67
CA ASN A 421 2.72 4.51 0.28
C ASN A 421 1.80 3.74 -0.69
N HIS A 422 1.31 2.55 -0.33
CA HIS A 422 0.27 1.85 -1.13
C HIS A 422 -1.06 2.61 -1.19
N LEU A 423 -1.42 3.37 -0.14
CA LEU A 423 -2.61 4.24 -0.15
C LEU A 423 -2.42 5.45 -1.06
N LEU A 424 -1.27 6.11 -1.02
CA LEU A 424 -0.94 7.17 -1.97
C LEU A 424 -0.96 6.63 -3.42
N GLU A 425 -0.38 5.46 -3.64
CA GLU A 425 -0.36 4.82 -4.96
C GLU A 425 -1.76 4.47 -5.47
N LEU A 426 -2.66 4.01 -4.59
CA LEU A 426 -4.08 3.80 -4.92
C LEU A 426 -4.77 5.09 -5.35
N LYS A 427 -4.52 6.21 -4.64
CA LYS A 427 -5.06 7.52 -5.01
C LYS A 427 -4.57 7.95 -6.39
N VAL A 428 -3.27 7.83 -6.66
CA VAL A 428 -2.65 8.17 -7.95
C VAL A 428 -3.21 7.31 -9.09
N ALA A 429 -3.30 6.00 -8.89
CA ALA A 429 -3.91 5.07 -9.85
C ALA A 429 -5.37 5.41 -10.13
N ALA A 430 -6.14 5.77 -9.10
CA ALA A 430 -7.54 6.14 -9.22
C ALA A 430 -7.73 7.44 -10.03
N PHE A 431 -6.91 8.47 -9.82
CA PHE A 431 -6.96 9.68 -10.65
C PHE A 431 -6.57 9.40 -12.10
N THR A 432 -5.68 8.45 -12.34
CA THR A 432 -5.22 8.07 -13.68
C THR A 432 -6.29 7.31 -14.48
N ALA A 433 -7.07 6.43 -13.83
CA ALA A 433 -7.96 5.50 -14.54
C ALA A 433 -9.47 5.69 -14.30
N LEU A 434 -9.87 6.40 -13.26
CA LEU A 434 -11.28 6.46 -12.83
C LEU A 434 -11.88 7.85 -13.08
N GLY A 435 -13.18 7.87 -13.33
CA GLY A 435 -13.95 9.11 -13.33
C GLY A 435 -14.24 9.59 -11.92
N TYR A 436 -14.63 10.87 -11.81
CA TYR A 436 -14.83 11.55 -10.53
C TYR A 436 -15.75 10.80 -9.55
N GLN A 437 -16.83 10.18 -10.04
CA GLN A 437 -17.78 9.46 -9.20
C GLN A 437 -17.15 8.28 -8.46
N ASP A 438 -16.29 7.51 -9.13
CA ASP A 438 -15.62 6.37 -8.51
C ASP A 438 -14.51 6.84 -7.56
N VAL A 439 -13.79 7.91 -7.91
CA VAL A 439 -12.83 8.57 -7.00
C VAL A 439 -13.52 9.08 -5.73
N TRP A 440 -14.70 9.71 -5.88
CA TRP A 440 -15.50 10.20 -4.76
C TRP A 440 -16.02 9.06 -3.88
N LYS A 441 -16.47 7.94 -4.45
CA LYS A 441 -16.84 6.76 -3.67
C LYS A 441 -15.65 6.24 -2.84
N LEU A 442 -14.49 6.06 -3.48
CA LEU A 442 -13.29 5.53 -2.83
C LEU A 442 -12.77 6.41 -1.70
N PHE A 443 -12.68 7.71 -1.92
CA PHE A 443 -11.98 8.62 -1.00
C PHE A 443 -12.89 9.70 -0.39
N GLY A 444 -14.01 10.05 -1.00
CA GLY A 444 -15.03 10.89 -0.36
C GLY A 444 -15.82 10.08 0.68
N GLU A 445 -16.52 9.04 0.21
CA GLU A 445 -17.34 8.16 1.06
C GLU A 445 -16.53 7.09 1.79
N GLY A 446 -15.32 6.78 1.31
CA GLY A 446 -14.49 5.72 1.87
C GLY A 446 -14.98 4.30 1.54
N LYS A 447 -15.90 4.14 0.57
CA LYS A 447 -16.56 2.87 0.25
C LYS A 447 -16.81 2.71 -1.24
N HIS A 448 -16.67 1.49 -1.73
CA HIS A 448 -16.96 1.17 -3.12
C HIS A 448 -17.40 -0.29 -3.25
N ALA A 449 -18.69 -0.51 -3.50
CA ALA A 449 -19.28 -1.85 -3.56
C ALA A 449 -18.58 -2.77 -4.58
N ASP A 450 -18.16 -2.20 -5.72
CA ASP A 450 -17.51 -2.93 -6.81
C ASP A 450 -15.97 -2.78 -6.81
N PHE A 451 -15.37 -2.54 -5.63
CA PHE A 451 -13.93 -2.25 -5.52
C PHE A 451 -13.03 -3.30 -6.20
N ARG A 452 -13.35 -4.59 -6.02
CA ARG A 452 -12.53 -5.68 -6.57
C ARG A 452 -12.43 -5.62 -8.09
N ASN A 453 -13.56 -5.43 -8.77
CA ASN A 453 -13.59 -5.38 -10.23
C ASN A 453 -12.88 -4.12 -10.75
N VAL A 454 -13.08 -2.98 -10.09
CA VAL A 454 -12.35 -1.74 -10.39
C VAL A 454 -10.84 -1.92 -10.21
N LEU A 455 -10.42 -2.59 -9.12
CA LEU A 455 -9.01 -2.88 -8.86
C LEU A 455 -8.38 -3.71 -9.98
N ILE A 456 -9.05 -4.78 -10.41
CA ILE A 456 -8.53 -5.71 -11.43
C ILE A 456 -8.56 -5.07 -12.83
N GLN A 457 -9.70 -4.52 -13.25
CA GLN A 457 -9.94 -4.12 -14.63
C GLN A 457 -9.44 -2.71 -14.97
N LYS A 458 -9.34 -1.82 -13.98
CA LYS A 458 -8.99 -0.40 -14.21
C LYS A 458 -7.71 0.03 -13.50
N LEU A 459 -7.51 -0.37 -12.23
CA LEU A 459 -6.38 0.13 -11.43
C LEU A 459 -5.11 -0.71 -11.58
N SER A 460 -5.22 -2.00 -11.90
CA SER A 460 -4.07 -2.92 -11.97
C SER A 460 -2.94 -2.48 -12.91
N PRO A 461 -3.16 -1.81 -14.06
CA PRO A 461 -2.06 -1.33 -14.90
C PRO A 461 -1.29 -0.16 -14.29
N HIS A 462 -1.80 0.43 -13.20
CA HIS A 462 -1.25 1.62 -12.58
C HIS A 462 -0.78 1.40 -11.15
N LEU A 463 -0.73 0.15 -10.68
CA LEU A 463 -0.24 -0.19 -9.35
C LEU A 463 1.00 -1.04 -9.48
N SER A 464 2.01 -0.78 -8.64
CA SER A 464 3.08 -1.73 -8.39
C SER A 464 2.50 -3.05 -7.90
N SER A 465 3.18 -4.16 -8.21
CA SER A 465 2.71 -5.50 -7.83
C SER A 465 2.46 -5.65 -6.33
N GLU A 466 3.28 -5.05 -5.47
CA GLU A 466 3.05 -5.08 -4.01
C GLU A 466 1.82 -4.27 -3.59
N ALA A 467 1.64 -3.05 -4.12
CA ALA A 467 0.45 -2.25 -3.83
C ALA A 467 -0.83 -2.95 -4.31
N PHE A 468 -0.78 -3.58 -5.48
CA PHE A 468 -1.88 -4.36 -6.02
C PHE A 468 -2.21 -5.56 -5.11
N GLN A 469 -1.22 -6.34 -4.66
CA GLN A 469 -1.44 -7.45 -3.71
C GLN A 469 -2.06 -6.96 -2.40
N PHE A 470 -1.53 -5.86 -1.85
CA PHE A 470 -2.02 -5.26 -0.62
C PHE A 470 -3.51 -4.91 -0.73
N TRP A 471 -3.92 -4.24 -1.80
CA TRP A 471 -5.31 -3.84 -2.01
C TRP A 471 -6.21 -4.99 -2.43
N LEU A 472 -5.70 -6.01 -3.11
CA LEU A 472 -6.46 -7.22 -3.41
C LEU A 472 -6.80 -8.00 -2.14
N HIS A 473 -5.86 -8.04 -1.18
CA HIS A 473 -6.04 -8.71 0.11
C HIS A 473 -6.92 -7.89 1.06
N ASN A 474 -6.59 -6.61 1.29
CA ASN A 474 -7.26 -5.77 2.29
C ASN A 474 -8.50 -5.06 1.78
N GLY A 475 -8.51 -4.66 0.50
CA GLY A 475 -9.52 -3.79 -0.08
C GLY A 475 -10.97 -4.30 0.02
N PRO A 476 -11.27 -5.61 -0.13
CA PRO A 476 -12.62 -6.12 0.10
C PRO A 476 -13.15 -5.84 1.52
N SER A 477 -12.28 -5.94 2.53
CA SER A 477 -12.66 -5.66 3.92
C SER A 477 -12.84 -4.17 4.19
N VAL A 478 -12.10 -3.32 3.46
CA VAL A 478 -12.07 -1.87 3.62
C VAL A 478 -13.18 -1.17 2.84
N PHE A 479 -13.43 -1.54 1.58
CA PHE A 479 -14.31 -0.77 0.69
C PHE A 479 -15.67 -1.40 0.38
N SER A 480 -15.76 -2.73 0.28
CA SER A 480 -16.94 -3.39 -0.31
C SER A 480 -17.73 -4.28 0.63
N SER A 481 -17.12 -4.84 1.68
CA SER A 481 -17.80 -5.72 2.64
C SER A 481 -19.01 -5.05 3.30
N SER A 482 -20.10 -5.79 3.48
CA SER A 482 -21.28 -5.29 4.22
C SER A 482 -20.97 -4.91 5.68
N LYS A 483 -19.92 -5.50 6.25
CA LYS A 483 -19.40 -5.17 7.58
C LYS A 483 -18.39 -4.01 7.56
N SER A 484 -18.00 -3.54 6.39
CA SER A 484 -17.05 -2.44 6.27
C SER A 484 -17.65 -1.17 6.84
N LYS A 485 -16.86 -0.50 7.69
CA LYS A 485 -17.12 0.86 8.13
C LYS A 485 -16.55 1.92 7.17
N GLY A 486 -15.75 1.52 6.19
CA GLY A 486 -15.11 2.38 5.19
C GLY A 486 -13.63 2.62 5.47
N LEU A 487 -12.94 3.23 4.50
CA LEU A 487 -11.51 3.57 4.52
C LEU A 487 -11.07 4.24 5.82
N TYR A 488 -11.84 5.22 6.30
CA TYR A 488 -11.45 6.03 7.44
C TYR A 488 -11.54 5.29 8.79
N TYR A 489 -12.30 4.21 8.85
CA TYR A 489 -12.37 3.33 10.03
C TYR A 489 -11.42 2.13 9.94
N SER A 490 -10.48 2.14 8.99
CA SER A 490 -9.44 1.12 8.83
C SER A 490 -8.05 1.68 9.16
N GLY A 491 -7.05 0.81 9.27
CA GLY A 491 -5.71 1.19 9.72
C GLY A 491 -5.66 1.65 11.18
N GLY A 492 -4.53 2.21 11.59
CA GLY A 492 -4.29 2.69 12.96
C GLY A 492 -5.30 3.74 13.44
N SER A 493 -5.55 4.78 12.63
CA SER A 493 -6.47 5.86 12.93
C SER A 493 -7.92 5.38 13.09
N GLY A 494 -8.30 4.30 12.39
CA GLY A 494 -9.62 3.70 12.47
C GLY A 494 -10.01 3.19 13.86
N TYR A 495 -9.02 2.76 14.66
CA TYR A 495 -9.24 2.35 16.05
C TYR A 495 -9.63 3.55 16.93
N ALA A 496 -8.89 4.67 16.82
CA ALA A 496 -9.18 5.89 17.56
C ALA A 496 -10.59 6.42 17.22
N LEU A 497 -10.94 6.45 15.94
CA LEU A 497 -12.27 6.83 15.44
C LEU A 497 -13.38 5.92 15.98
N SER A 498 -13.12 4.60 16.01
CA SER A 498 -14.06 3.63 16.55
C SER A 498 -14.30 3.81 18.06
N ILE A 499 -13.25 4.12 18.82
CA ILE A 499 -13.34 4.37 20.27
C ILE A 499 -14.10 5.67 20.54
N ALA A 500 -13.74 6.77 19.86
CA ALA A 500 -14.44 8.04 19.99
C ALA A 500 -15.92 7.92 19.64
N GLY A 501 -16.24 7.25 18.52
CA GLY A 501 -17.62 6.99 18.12
C GLY A 501 -18.38 6.10 19.11
N TRP A 502 -17.73 5.14 19.78
CA TRP A 502 -18.34 4.34 20.83
C TRP A 502 -18.64 5.17 22.09
N LEU A 503 -17.71 6.04 22.50
CA LEU A 503 -17.91 6.96 23.63
C LEU A 503 -19.10 7.90 23.39
N PHE A 504 -19.19 8.53 22.22
CA PHE A 504 -20.32 9.42 21.89
C PHE A 504 -21.68 8.70 21.89
N ARG A 505 -21.72 7.40 21.59
CA ARG A 505 -22.94 6.60 21.70
C ARG A 505 -23.27 6.29 23.16
N LEU A 506 -22.28 5.90 23.95
CA LEU A 506 -22.45 5.59 25.37
C LEU A 506 -23.02 6.79 26.14
N MET A 507 -22.57 8.00 25.78
CA MET A 507 -22.99 9.24 26.43
C MET A 507 -24.26 9.87 25.81
N GLY A 508 -24.90 9.20 24.85
CA GLY A 508 -26.15 9.70 24.22
C GLY A 508 -25.97 10.92 23.31
N MET A 509 -24.73 11.28 22.94
CA MET A 509 -24.40 12.51 22.20
C MET A 509 -24.41 12.35 20.68
N SER A 510 -24.75 11.16 20.17
CA SER A 510 -24.70 10.89 18.72
C SER A 510 -25.58 11.84 17.89
N SER A 511 -26.74 12.27 18.43
CA SER A 511 -27.59 13.25 17.74
C SER A 511 -26.96 14.64 17.69
N ASP A 512 -26.30 15.07 18.77
CA ASP A 512 -25.68 16.40 18.84
C ASP A 512 -24.43 16.47 17.95
N VAL A 513 -23.65 15.38 17.86
CA VAL A 513 -22.55 15.25 16.90
C VAL A 513 -23.05 15.39 15.46
N GLN A 514 -24.18 14.74 15.12
CA GLN A 514 -24.78 14.89 13.79
C GLN A 514 -25.21 16.33 13.51
N LYS A 515 -25.89 16.99 14.46
CA LYS A 515 -26.28 18.39 14.34
C LYS A 515 -25.08 19.31 14.18
N LEU A 516 -24.00 19.07 14.93
CA LEU A 516 -22.75 19.83 14.83
C LEU A 516 -22.15 19.72 13.42
N CYS A 517 -22.14 18.51 12.85
CA CYS A 517 -21.62 18.26 11.50
C CYS A 517 -22.51 18.85 10.39
N SER A 518 -23.81 19.07 10.66
CA SER A 518 -24.77 19.63 9.69
C SER A 518 -25.06 21.13 9.90
N ALA A 519 -24.45 21.77 10.90
CA ALA A 519 -24.71 23.16 11.25
C ALA A 519 -24.43 24.10 10.07
N GLN A 520 -25.33 25.05 9.81
CA GLN A 520 -25.23 25.96 8.66
C GLN A 520 -24.52 27.27 9.00
N THR A 521 -24.45 27.61 10.29
CA THR A 521 -23.82 28.85 10.77
C THR A 521 -22.90 28.61 11.96
N LEU A 522 -21.91 29.49 12.15
CA LEU A 522 -21.03 29.43 13.32
C LEU A 522 -21.80 29.62 14.62
N ASN A 523 -22.86 30.44 14.64
CA ASN A 523 -23.65 30.66 15.85
C ASN A 523 -24.37 29.38 16.29
N GLU A 524 -24.98 28.65 15.35
CA GLU A 524 -25.61 27.35 15.61
C GLU A 524 -24.57 26.33 16.11
N GLN A 525 -23.41 26.24 15.45
CA GLN A 525 -22.33 25.33 15.84
C GLN A 525 -21.84 25.61 17.27
N ARG A 526 -21.68 26.89 17.63
CA ARG A 526 -21.28 27.35 18.97
C ARG A 526 -22.34 26.99 20.02
N GLU A 527 -23.62 27.20 19.72
CA GLU A 527 -24.71 26.86 20.63
C GLU A 527 -24.73 25.34 20.94
N ILE A 528 -24.61 24.51 19.89
CA ILE A 528 -24.56 23.04 20.04
C ILE A 528 -23.35 22.63 20.89
N TRP A 529 -22.18 23.21 20.61
CA TRP A 529 -20.94 22.93 21.34
C TRP A 529 -21.06 23.26 22.83
N GLN A 530 -21.53 24.48 23.16
CA GLN A 530 -21.68 24.95 24.54
C GLN A 530 -22.69 24.08 25.31
N ARG A 531 -23.79 23.69 24.67
CA ARG A 531 -24.84 22.90 25.31
C ARG A 531 -24.42 21.46 25.60
N SER A 532 -23.69 20.83 24.69
CA SER A 532 -23.47 19.37 24.72
C SER A 532 -22.02 18.99 24.98
N ILE A 533 -21.08 19.41 24.13
CA ILE A 533 -19.72 18.89 24.10
C ILE A 533 -18.80 19.59 25.11
N LYS A 534 -18.95 20.90 25.34
CA LYS A 534 -18.13 21.62 26.32
C LYS A 534 -18.36 21.08 27.74
N ASN A 535 -19.61 20.79 28.09
CA ASN A 535 -19.98 20.17 29.38
C ASN A 535 -19.35 18.78 29.58
N LEU A 536 -19.11 18.04 28.49
CA LEU A 536 -18.41 16.76 28.53
C LEU A 536 -16.90 16.96 28.74
N LEU A 537 -16.27 17.90 28.04
CA LEU A 537 -14.85 18.23 28.19
C LEU A 537 -14.51 18.65 29.63
N HIS A 538 -15.44 19.36 30.28
CA HIS A 538 -15.34 19.72 31.70
C HIS A 538 -15.81 18.62 32.66
N SER A 539 -16.37 17.51 32.18
CA SER A 539 -16.85 16.45 33.05
C SER A 539 -15.67 15.68 33.66
N LYS A 540 -15.71 15.51 35.00
CA LYS A 540 -14.69 14.79 35.77
C LYS A 540 -14.38 13.38 35.24
N ILE A 541 -15.29 12.77 34.46
CA ILE A 541 -15.14 11.43 33.88
C ILE A 541 -14.23 11.43 32.65
N LEU A 542 -14.36 12.42 31.75
CA LEU A 542 -13.44 12.54 30.61
C LEU A 542 -12.06 12.99 31.08
N THR A 543 -12.00 13.94 32.01
CA THR A 543 -10.77 14.35 32.69
C THR A 543 -10.13 13.15 33.39
N TRP A 544 -10.90 12.29 34.06
CA TRP A 544 -10.39 11.05 34.66
C TRP A 544 -9.98 9.98 33.63
N ALA A 545 -10.65 9.86 32.49
CA ALA A 545 -10.29 8.89 31.45
C ALA A 545 -9.04 9.33 30.65
N VAL A 546 -8.89 10.63 30.39
CA VAL A 546 -7.74 11.23 29.70
C VAL A 546 -6.53 11.35 30.63
N LEU A 547 -6.71 11.81 31.87
CA LEU A 547 -5.63 11.96 32.89
C LEU A 547 -5.31 10.67 33.66
N GLY A 548 -6.27 9.75 33.79
CA GLY A 548 -6.07 8.48 34.52
C GLY A 548 -5.44 7.37 33.68
N ASN A 549 -5.43 7.50 32.35
CA ASN A 549 -4.92 6.50 31.41
C ASN A 549 -4.00 7.10 30.35
N GLU A 550 -3.28 8.17 30.71
CA GLU A 550 -2.47 8.99 29.80
C GLU A 550 -1.49 8.16 28.95
N LYS A 551 -0.79 7.19 29.55
CA LYS A 551 0.17 6.36 28.81
C LYS A 551 -0.49 5.52 27.71
N TRP A 552 -1.74 5.10 27.92
CA TRP A 552 -2.47 4.25 26.97
C TRP A 552 -3.06 5.07 25.82
N LEU A 553 -3.71 6.20 26.11
CA LEU A 553 -4.35 7.06 25.10
C LEU A 553 -3.32 7.61 24.10
N TRP A 554 -2.17 8.06 24.57
CA TRP A 554 -1.14 8.63 23.71
C TRP A 554 -0.36 7.56 22.94
N LYS A 555 -0.16 6.37 23.52
CA LYS A 555 0.33 5.19 22.77
C LYS A 555 -0.67 4.79 21.67
N ALA A 556 -1.97 4.92 21.91
CA ALA A 556 -3.02 4.64 20.94
C ALA A 556 -3.16 5.73 19.85
N LEU A 557 -2.83 6.98 20.16
CA LEU A 557 -2.78 8.10 19.20
C LEU A 557 -1.45 8.20 18.43
N GLY A 558 -0.44 7.39 18.80
CA GLY A 558 0.85 7.33 18.13
C GLY A 558 1.83 8.47 18.48
N VAL A 559 1.60 9.20 19.58
CA VAL A 559 2.40 10.37 19.97
C VAL A 559 3.54 9.95 20.91
N PRO A 560 4.82 10.26 20.59
CA PRO A 560 5.95 9.88 21.43
C PRO A 560 6.03 10.68 22.74
N PRO A 561 6.65 10.12 23.80
CA PRO A 561 6.90 10.84 25.04
C PRO A 561 7.71 12.13 24.86
N ALA A 562 8.60 12.18 23.86
CA ALA A 562 9.39 13.38 23.55
C ALA A 562 8.51 14.57 23.15
N GLN A 563 7.50 14.36 22.31
CA GLN A 563 6.55 15.40 21.90
C GLN A 563 5.69 15.88 23.07
N ARG A 564 5.30 14.97 23.98
CA ARG A 564 4.62 15.34 25.23
C ARG A 564 5.48 16.23 26.12
N ALA A 565 6.77 15.91 26.27
CA ALA A 565 7.68 16.70 27.07
C ALA A 565 7.83 18.14 26.54
N VAL A 566 7.72 18.35 25.22
CA VAL A 566 7.70 19.69 24.61
C VAL A 566 6.50 20.49 25.10
N ILE A 567 5.30 19.89 25.15
CA ILE A 567 4.07 20.55 25.64
C ILE A 567 4.21 20.92 27.12
N GLU A 568 4.67 19.98 27.95
CA GLU A 568 4.84 20.20 29.40
C GLU A 568 5.87 21.30 29.70
N THR A 569 6.97 21.33 28.94
CA THR A 569 8.02 22.35 29.09
C THR A 569 7.49 23.75 28.76
N ASP A 570 6.69 23.89 27.70
CA ASP A 570 6.16 25.20 27.32
C ASP A 570 5.05 25.68 28.26
N PHE A 571 4.23 24.78 28.80
CA PHE A 571 3.27 25.12 29.86
C PHE A 571 3.98 25.66 31.10
N ALA A 572 5.07 25.01 31.55
CA ALA A 572 5.86 25.49 32.69
C ALA A 572 6.45 26.90 32.46
N LYS A 573 6.93 27.19 31.25
CA LYS A 573 7.42 28.54 30.92
C LYS A 573 6.32 29.61 30.96
N GLN A 574 5.08 29.24 30.62
CA GLN A 574 3.95 30.16 30.65
C GLN A 574 3.51 30.44 32.09
N SER A 575 3.45 29.42 32.95
CA SER A 575 3.14 29.62 34.37
C SER A 575 4.18 30.50 35.09
N ASP A 576 5.47 30.31 34.79
CA ASP A 576 6.55 31.11 35.38
C ASP A 576 6.51 32.59 34.92
N PHE A 577 5.98 32.85 33.72
CA PHE A 577 5.83 34.21 33.17
C PHE A 577 4.61 34.96 33.76
N ASP A 578 3.52 34.26 34.07
CA ASP A 578 2.36 34.85 34.73
C ASP A 578 2.61 35.16 36.22
N GLU A 579 3.40 34.34 36.93
CA GLU A 579 3.79 34.62 38.31
C GLU A 579 4.68 35.87 38.44
N THR A 580 5.48 36.20 37.42
CA THR A 580 6.36 37.37 37.43
C THR A 580 5.68 38.70 37.04
N LYS A 581 4.36 38.69 36.74
CA LYS A 581 3.59 39.87 36.33
C LYS A 581 2.42 40.29 37.23
N THR A 582 2.29 39.76 38.44
CA THR A 582 1.23 40.20 39.38
C THR A 582 1.67 41.31 40.34
N VAL A 583 1.93 42.51 39.81
CA VAL A 583 1.57 43.80 40.46
C VAL A 583 1.27 44.83 39.37
N GLU A 584 0.02 44.87 38.89
CA GLU A 584 -0.81 46.08 38.69
C GLU A 584 -2.05 45.76 37.84
N ASN A 585 -3.21 46.02 38.44
CA ASN A 585 -4.54 45.76 37.90
C ASN A 585 -4.87 46.66 36.71
N VAL A 586 -5.15 46.07 35.54
CA VAL A 586 -6.03 46.69 34.54
C VAL A 586 -6.97 45.61 34.02
N LYS A 587 -8.25 45.71 34.40
CA LYS A 587 -9.32 44.82 33.92
C LYS A 587 -9.48 44.95 32.41
N SER A 588 -9.50 43.82 31.71
CA SER A 588 -9.77 43.76 30.27
C SER A 588 -11.07 43.01 30.00
N ALA A 589 -11.62 43.15 28.79
CA ALA A 589 -12.85 42.50 28.35
C ALA A 589 -12.84 40.95 28.41
N ALA A 590 -11.71 40.32 28.76
CA ALA A 590 -11.61 38.90 29.09
C ALA A 590 -12.21 38.56 30.47
N ASP A 591 -12.25 39.51 31.40
CA ASP A 591 -12.76 39.29 32.77
C ASP A 591 -14.28 39.14 32.80
N ASP A 592 -15.00 39.78 31.87
CA ASP A 592 -16.46 39.65 31.72
C ASP A 592 -16.87 38.31 31.08
N TYR A 593 -15.95 37.58 30.44
CA TYR A 593 -16.23 36.24 29.88
C TYR A 593 -16.05 35.13 30.94
N MET A 594 -15.28 35.37 32.00
CA MET A 594 -14.96 34.39 33.04
C MET A 594 -15.96 34.38 34.21
N SER A 595 -16.95 35.29 34.25
CA SER A 595 -17.80 35.50 35.42
C SER A 595 -19.00 34.53 35.57
N PHE A 596 -18.97 33.34 34.97
CA PHE A 596 -20.10 32.38 35.06
C PHE A 596 -19.69 30.91 35.24
N HIS A 597 -18.47 30.65 35.72
CA HIS A 597 -17.96 29.29 35.94
C HIS A 597 -17.67 29.04 37.43
N GLU A 598 -18.50 28.25 38.10
CA GLU A 598 -18.12 27.61 39.37
C GLU A 598 -17.03 26.57 39.08
N GLU A 599 -15.82 26.83 39.56
CA GLU A 599 -14.66 25.94 39.41
C GLU A 599 -14.78 24.68 40.30
N PRO A 600 -14.31 23.52 39.84
CA PRO A 600 -14.17 22.34 40.69
C PRO A 600 -13.00 22.50 41.69
N SER A 601 -13.22 22.15 42.95
CA SER A 601 -12.31 22.38 44.09
C SER A 601 -10.82 22.01 43.89
N ASP A 602 -9.96 22.95 44.29
CA ASP A 602 -8.48 23.01 44.22
C ASP A 602 -7.66 21.78 44.63
N ALA A 603 -8.22 20.83 45.38
CA ALA A 603 -7.44 19.71 45.92
C ALA A 603 -7.15 18.59 44.90
N ALA A 604 -7.94 18.49 43.82
CA ALA A 604 -7.77 17.46 42.78
C ALA A 604 -6.87 17.92 41.61
N LEU A 605 -6.52 19.22 41.55
CA LEU A 605 -5.88 19.92 40.43
C LEU A 605 -4.33 20.00 40.49
N LYS A 606 -3.69 19.31 41.44
CA LYS A 606 -2.24 19.42 41.75
C LYS A 606 -1.35 18.35 41.07
N SER A 607 -1.51 18.10 39.76
CA SER A 607 -0.45 17.44 38.97
C SER A 607 -0.10 18.31 37.76
N SER A 608 1.14 18.78 37.66
CA SER A 608 1.55 19.78 36.66
C SER A 608 1.42 19.29 35.21
N SER A 609 1.59 17.99 34.93
CA SER A 609 1.49 17.47 33.56
C SER A 609 0.06 17.36 33.05
N GLY A 610 -0.89 17.01 33.93
CA GLY A 610 -2.29 16.86 33.55
C GLY A 610 -2.93 18.18 33.12
N ASN A 611 -2.56 19.28 33.78
CA ASN A 611 -3.03 20.63 33.45
C ASN A 611 -2.47 21.10 32.11
N ALA A 612 -1.18 20.88 31.83
CA ALA A 612 -0.55 21.23 30.56
C ALA A 612 -1.26 20.58 29.36
N ILE A 613 -1.57 19.29 29.47
CA ILE A 613 -2.22 18.53 28.40
C ILE A 613 -3.68 18.97 28.23
N TYR A 614 -4.41 19.13 29.33
CA TYR A 614 -5.79 19.56 29.29
C TYR A 614 -5.92 20.93 28.61
N GLU A 615 -5.07 21.89 28.99
CA GLU A 615 -5.04 23.21 28.36
C GLU A 615 -4.65 23.13 26.88
N TYR A 616 -3.66 22.30 26.53
CA TYR A 616 -3.27 22.10 25.14
C TYR A 616 -4.45 21.60 24.29
N VAL A 617 -5.22 20.64 24.81
CA VAL A 617 -6.42 20.09 24.16
C VAL A 617 -7.49 21.17 24.01
N LEU A 618 -7.80 21.93 25.07
CA LEU A 618 -8.78 23.02 24.99
C LEU A 618 -8.38 24.09 23.96
N ASN A 619 -7.13 24.55 24.00
CA ASN A 619 -6.58 25.52 23.06
C ASN A 619 -6.50 24.98 21.61
N THR A 620 -6.54 23.65 21.43
CA THR A 620 -6.66 23.01 20.12
C THR A 620 -8.10 23.08 19.60
N PHE A 621 -9.08 22.60 20.37
CA PHE A 621 -10.44 22.36 19.88
C PHE A 621 -11.38 23.56 19.98
N GLU A 622 -11.35 24.33 21.07
CA GLU A 622 -12.32 25.42 21.29
C GLU A 622 -12.21 26.52 20.22
N PRO A 623 -10.99 26.99 19.83
CA PRO A 623 -10.86 27.95 18.75
C PRO A 623 -11.37 27.44 17.41
N VAL A 624 -11.18 26.14 17.10
CA VAL A 624 -11.61 25.52 15.85
C VAL A 624 -13.12 25.62 15.70
N ILE A 625 -13.86 25.25 16.75
CA ILE A 625 -15.32 25.30 16.78
C ILE A 625 -15.82 26.74 16.70
N ASN A 626 -15.09 27.69 17.25
CA ASN A 626 -15.48 29.10 17.24
C ASN A 626 -15.19 29.79 15.91
N THR A 627 -14.19 29.35 15.14
CA THR A 627 -13.67 30.10 13.98
C THR A 627 -13.91 29.41 12.63
N THR A 628 -14.08 28.09 12.62
CA THR A 628 -14.25 27.31 11.39
C THR A 628 -15.54 26.51 11.41
N LEU A 629 -16.29 26.56 10.32
CA LEU A 629 -17.53 25.80 10.19
C LEU A 629 -17.20 24.39 9.70
N LEU A 630 -17.55 23.36 10.47
CA LEU A 630 -17.20 21.97 10.16
C LEU A 630 -17.86 21.51 8.85
N SER A 631 -19.14 21.85 8.67
CA SER A 631 -19.98 21.41 7.56
C SER A 631 -19.51 21.86 6.17
N THR A 632 -18.69 22.91 6.08
CA THR A 632 -18.25 23.49 4.79
C THR A 632 -16.75 23.75 4.67
N SER A 633 -16.05 24.02 5.77
CA SER A 633 -14.67 24.53 5.69
C SER A 633 -13.63 23.62 6.37
N ASN A 634 -14.05 22.81 7.34
CA ASN A 634 -13.16 22.03 8.18
C ASN A 634 -13.44 20.53 8.09
N HIS A 635 -12.93 19.93 7.01
CA HIS A 635 -13.10 18.52 6.71
C HIS A 635 -12.31 17.60 7.64
N TYR A 636 -11.24 18.08 8.27
CA TYR A 636 -10.38 17.30 9.16
C TYR A 636 -11.18 16.75 10.34
N TYR A 637 -11.87 17.62 11.07
CA TYR A 637 -12.70 17.21 12.21
C TYR A 637 -14.02 16.59 11.74
N LEU A 638 -14.64 17.10 10.69
CA LEU A 638 -15.87 16.53 10.14
C LEU A 638 -15.69 15.05 9.75
N LEU A 639 -14.58 14.71 9.09
CA LEU A 639 -14.22 13.34 8.78
C LEU A 639 -14.15 12.47 10.02
N THR A 640 -13.56 12.97 11.11
CA THR A 640 -13.43 12.15 12.32
C THR A 640 -14.77 11.85 13.00
N LEU A 641 -15.75 12.74 12.83
CA LEU A 641 -17.07 12.60 13.43
C LEU A 641 -18.02 11.76 12.56
N LEU A 642 -17.95 11.91 11.23
CA LEU A 642 -18.81 11.19 10.29
C LEU A 642 -18.20 9.89 9.77
N GLY A 643 -16.87 9.84 9.67
CA GLY A 643 -16.11 8.77 9.02
C GLY A 643 -16.15 8.80 7.50
N HIS A 644 -16.57 9.92 6.90
CA HIS A 644 -16.50 10.21 5.48
C HIS A 644 -16.50 11.74 5.25
N TYR A 645 -16.11 12.17 4.05
CA TYR A 645 -16.22 13.58 3.64
C TYR A 645 -17.62 13.90 3.09
N THR A 646 -17.95 15.19 3.02
CA THR A 646 -19.16 15.68 2.32
C THR A 646 -18.76 16.47 1.09
N PRO A 647 -19.63 16.57 0.05
CA PRO A 647 -19.34 17.39 -1.13
C PRO A 647 -19.07 18.87 -0.83
N GLN A 648 -19.48 19.34 0.34
CA GLN A 648 -19.25 20.72 0.81
C GLN A 648 -17.96 20.85 1.63
N SER A 649 -17.53 19.81 2.35
CA SER A 649 -16.36 19.82 3.23
C SER A 649 -15.49 18.60 2.97
N HIS A 650 -14.47 18.80 2.12
CA HIS A 650 -13.51 17.78 1.69
C HIS A 650 -12.12 18.40 1.43
N PRO A 651 -11.05 17.59 1.39
CA PRO A 651 -9.72 18.02 0.97
C PRO A 651 -9.70 18.61 -0.45
N THR A 652 -8.78 19.53 -0.73
CA THR A 652 -8.70 20.20 -2.04
C THR A 652 -8.55 19.21 -3.19
N TYR A 653 -7.80 18.12 -3.00
CA TYR A 653 -7.56 17.11 -4.04
C TYR A 653 -8.83 16.37 -4.47
N LEU A 654 -9.87 16.31 -3.62
CA LEU A 654 -11.16 15.68 -3.93
C LEU A 654 -12.15 16.61 -4.63
N SER A 655 -11.82 17.87 -4.90
CA SER A 655 -12.74 18.73 -5.63
C SER A 655 -12.91 18.27 -7.09
N PRO A 656 -14.08 18.50 -7.73
CA PRO A 656 -14.27 18.23 -9.15
C PRO A 656 -13.24 18.96 -10.04
N LYS A 657 -12.84 20.17 -9.65
CA LYS A 657 -11.82 20.97 -10.37
C LYS A 657 -10.44 20.32 -10.27
N SER A 658 -10.11 19.77 -9.11
CA SER A 658 -8.83 19.08 -8.87
C SER A 658 -8.77 17.77 -9.64
N HIS A 659 -9.88 17.02 -9.71
CA HIS A 659 -9.95 15.80 -10.52
C HIS A 659 -9.62 16.06 -12.00
N ILE A 660 -10.17 17.13 -12.60
CA ILE A 660 -9.83 17.51 -13.98
C ILE A 660 -8.34 17.79 -14.17
N LYS A 661 -7.63 18.27 -13.15
CA LYS A 661 -6.18 18.53 -13.21
C LYS A 661 -5.37 17.25 -13.01
N LEU A 662 -5.72 16.44 -12.01
CA LEU A 662 -5.00 15.23 -11.61
C LEU A 662 -5.24 14.04 -12.56
N SER A 663 -6.36 14.01 -13.27
CA SER A 663 -6.66 12.98 -14.27
C SER A 663 -6.05 13.25 -15.64
N LYS A 664 -5.27 14.31 -15.80
CA LYS A 664 -4.56 14.57 -17.07
C LYS A 664 -3.44 13.56 -17.27
N PRO A 665 -3.16 13.14 -18.52
CA PRO A 665 -1.94 12.41 -18.83
C PRO A 665 -0.73 13.16 -18.28
N ASN A 666 0.21 12.41 -17.68
CA ASN A 666 1.46 12.93 -17.11
C ASN A 666 1.31 13.87 -15.89
N ALA A 667 0.13 14.00 -15.28
CA ALA A 667 -0.07 14.80 -14.06
C ALA A 667 0.86 14.38 -12.91
N PHE A 668 1.25 13.11 -12.87
CA PHE A 668 2.13 12.52 -11.84
C PHE A 668 3.54 12.19 -12.37
N SER A 669 3.93 12.68 -13.54
CA SER A 669 5.26 12.42 -14.12
C SER A 669 6.41 12.88 -13.21
N GLY A 670 6.20 13.95 -12.43
CA GLY A 670 7.12 14.46 -11.43
C GLY A 670 7.01 13.81 -10.04
N LEU A 671 6.09 12.88 -9.80
CA LEU A 671 5.92 12.25 -8.48
C LEU A 671 6.90 11.10 -8.28
N ARG A 672 7.58 11.05 -7.13
CA ARG A 672 8.40 9.92 -6.68
C ARG A 672 8.04 9.56 -5.24
N ILE A 673 7.67 8.31 -5.01
CA ILE A 673 7.23 7.75 -3.73
C ILE A 673 8.36 6.87 -3.22
N HIS A 674 9.01 7.29 -2.15
CA HIS A 674 10.12 6.61 -1.48
C HIS A 674 9.64 5.90 -0.23
N THR A 675 10.02 4.63 -0.09
CA THR A 675 9.68 3.81 1.09
C THR A 675 10.87 3.72 2.03
N ASP A 676 11.13 4.81 2.77
CA ASP A 676 12.36 5.01 3.54
C ASP A 676 12.29 6.11 4.59
N GLU A 677 13.35 6.20 5.39
CA GLU A 677 13.63 7.37 6.20
C GLU A 677 14.05 8.58 5.35
N ILE A 678 13.65 9.77 5.77
CA ILE A 678 14.01 11.05 5.13
C ILE A 678 15.52 11.20 4.98
N SER A 679 16.29 10.79 5.99
CA SER A 679 17.75 10.83 6.00
C SER A 679 18.35 10.00 4.85
N GLU A 680 17.83 8.80 4.60
CA GLU A 680 18.30 7.90 3.55
C GLU A 680 17.98 8.44 2.16
N VAL A 681 16.78 8.98 1.97
CA VAL A 681 16.36 9.62 0.71
C VAL A 681 17.25 10.82 0.40
N ILE A 682 17.41 11.72 1.38
CA ILE A 682 18.25 12.92 1.23
C ILE A 682 19.71 12.54 0.96
N ALA A 683 20.22 11.49 1.61
CA ALA A 683 21.60 11.04 1.41
C ALA A 683 21.89 10.65 -0.04
N ARG A 684 20.89 10.19 -0.79
CA ARG A 684 20.96 9.82 -2.21
C ARG A 684 20.56 10.94 -3.18
N MET A 685 20.35 12.16 -2.70
CA MET A 685 20.10 13.33 -3.55
C MET A 685 21.36 14.14 -3.75
N ARG A 686 21.56 14.66 -4.96
CA ARG A 686 22.66 15.60 -5.25
C ARG A 686 22.55 16.85 -4.36
N PRO A 687 23.68 17.43 -3.90
CA PRO A 687 23.65 18.68 -3.13
C PRO A 687 22.95 19.81 -3.89
N GLY A 688 22.20 20.67 -3.20
CA GLY A 688 21.51 21.81 -3.82
C GLY A 688 20.43 21.43 -4.83
N THR A 689 19.73 20.32 -4.60
CA THR A 689 18.65 19.84 -5.47
C THR A 689 17.28 20.35 -5.02
N LEU A 690 17.00 20.21 -3.73
CA LEU A 690 15.70 20.53 -3.13
C LEU A 690 15.51 22.04 -3.00
N THR A 691 14.28 22.51 -3.22
CA THR A 691 13.90 23.92 -2.97
C THR A 691 12.95 24.04 -1.78
N ILE A 692 12.12 23.03 -1.55
CA ILE A 692 11.14 22.98 -0.47
C ILE A 692 11.23 21.62 0.21
N VAL A 693 11.27 21.62 1.54
CA VAL A 693 11.13 20.40 2.35
C VAL A 693 10.03 20.59 3.38
N VAL A 694 9.13 19.62 3.52
CA VAL A 694 8.09 19.57 4.56
C VAL A 694 8.37 18.39 5.48
N VAL A 695 8.89 18.67 6.67
CA VAL A 695 9.24 17.64 7.68
C VAL A 695 8.18 17.45 8.76
N MET A 696 7.07 18.18 8.67
CA MET A 696 5.97 18.15 9.66
C MET A 696 6.52 18.33 11.09
N ASP A 697 6.02 17.53 12.03
CA ASP A 697 6.39 17.44 13.44
C ASP A 697 7.40 16.32 13.74
N SER A 698 7.98 15.69 12.71
CA SER A 698 8.90 14.55 12.90
C SER A 698 10.08 14.84 13.84
N MET A 699 10.50 16.10 13.96
CA MET A 699 11.58 16.50 14.86
C MET A 699 11.15 16.61 16.33
N ASP A 700 9.85 16.75 16.64
CA ASP A 700 9.34 16.67 18.02
C ASP A 700 9.55 15.28 18.64
N TRP A 701 9.80 14.28 17.80
CA TRP A 701 10.00 12.90 18.21
C TRP A 701 11.44 12.63 18.65
N PHE A 702 12.36 13.57 18.41
CA PHE A 702 13.77 13.41 18.76
C PHE A 702 14.06 13.84 20.20
N PRO A 703 14.92 13.10 20.91
CA PRO A 703 15.38 13.51 22.24
C PRO A 703 16.31 14.74 22.11
N PRO A 704 16.18 15.75 23.00
CA PRO A 704 17.02 16.95 22.96
C PRO A 704 18.53 16.68 23.07
N GLN A 705 18.92 15.63 23.80
CA GLN A 705 20.33 15.24 23.98
C GLN A 705 20.86 14.36 22.84
N GLY A 706 20.02 14.01 21.86
CA GLY A 706 20.37 13.12 20.76
C GLY A 706 21.02 13.81 19.57
N GLN A 707 21.69 13.04 18.72
CA GLN A 707 22.33 13.51 17.48
C GLN A 707 21.42 13.39 16.24
N GLN A 708 20.17 12.94 16.40
CA GLN A 708 19.24 12.71 15.30
C GLN A 708 18.88 14.01 14.59
N ALA A 709 18.47 15.05 15.33
CA ALA A 709 18.12 16.36 14.77
C ALA A 709 19.32 16.98 14.03
N LEU A 710 20.50 16.98 14.64
CA LEU A 710 21.71 17.52 14.02
C LEU A 710 22.05 16.83 12.71
N ARG A 711 22.02 15.49 12.68
CA ARG A 711 22.30 14.71 11.46
C ARG A 711 21.28 15.01 10.36
N GLN A 712 19.99 15.06 10.70
CA GLN A 712 18.94 15.35 9.72
C GLN A 712 19.04 16.79 9.19
N ILE A 713 19.26 17.78 10.06
CA ILE A 713 19.39 19.19 9.68
C ILE A 713 20.63 19.43 8.81
N ARG A 714 21.77 18.79 9.11
CA ARG A 714 22.96 18.84 8.24
C ARG A 714 22.71 18.23 6.87
N ALA A 715 22.00 17.10 6.81
CA ALA A 715 21.60 16.47 5.56
C ALA A 715 20.65 17.39 4.75
N LEU A 716 19.69 18.03 5.41
CA LEU A 716 18.82 19.04 4.81
C LEU A 716 19.62 20.22 4.25
N ASN A 717 20.60 20.75 5.00
CA ASN A 717 21.46 21.82 4.50
C ASN A 717 22.15 21.38 3.19
N ARG A 718 22.75 20.18 3.17
CA ARG A 718 23.42 19.65 1.97
C ARG A 718 22.50 19.59 0.76
N ALA A 719 21.30 19.02 0.90
CA ALA A 719 20.40 18.79 -0.22
C ALA A 719 19.62 20.03 -0.67
N LEU A 720 19.41 21.02 0.20
CA LEU A 720 18.71 22.26 -0.14
C LEU A 720 19.61 23.24 -0.89
N LYS A 721 19.01 23.92 -1.88
CA LYS A 721 19.59 25.12 -2.49
C LYS A 721 19.67 26.25 -1.47
N VAL A 722 20.61 27.19 -1.66
CA VAL A 722 20.57 28.46 -0.92
C VAL A 722 19.23 29.14 -1.20
N ARG A 723 18.60 29.71 -0.16
CA ARG A 723 17.19 30.16 -0.14
C ARG A 723 16.12 29.07 -0.21
N GLY A 724 16.52 27.80 -0.22
CA GLY A 724 15.60 26.69 -0.03
C GLY A 724 14.97 26.72 1.37
N ARG A 725 13.74 26.20 1.49
CA ARG A 725 12.89 26.39 2.67
C ARG A 725 12.48 25.06 3.27
N VAL A 726 12.61 24.93 4.58
CA VAL A 726 12.06 23.83 5.37
C VAL A 726 10.84 24.32 6.12
N LEU A 727 9.68 23.71 5.87
CA LEU A 727 8.46 23.89 6.66
C LEU A 727 8.41 22.80 7.73
N LEU A 728 8.28 23.23 8.98
CA LEU A 728 8.08 22.35 10.12
C LEU A 728 6.97 22.88 11.01
N ARG A 729 6.33 21.97 11.73
CA ARG A 729 5.30 22.23 12.73
C ARG A 729 5.75 21.63 14.06
N SER A 730 5.33 22.21 15.17
CA SER A 730 5.69 21.69 16.48
C SER A 730 4.54 21.80 17.47
N ALA A 731 4.46 20.81 18.36
CA ALA A 731 3.65 20.88 19.57
C ALA A 731 4.16 21.97 20.55
N GLY A 732 5.40 22.43 20.39
CA GLY A 732 5.94 23.56 21.14
C GLY A 732 5.77 24.90 20.43
N LEU A 733 5.78 25.99 21.19
CA LEU A 733 5.86 27.37 20.71
C LEU A 733 7.26 27.71 20.21
N GLU A 734 8.29 27.20 20.90
CA GLU A 734 9.72 27.42 20.59
C GLU A 734 10.54 26.13 20.79
N PRO A 735 10.49 25.19 19.82
CA PRO A 735 11.18 23.92 19.94
C PRO A 735 12.71 24.06 19.93
N TRP A 736 13.38 23.22 20.73
CA TRP A 736 14.83 23.25 20.97
C TRP A 736 15.68 23.11 19.69
N TYR A 737 15.20 22.35 18.71
CA TYR A 737 15.93 22.07 17.47
C TYR A 737 16.02 23.27 16.52
N LEU A 738 15.29 24.37 16.76
CA LEU A 738 15.46 25.62 16.00
C LEU A 738 16.85 26.23 16.20
N ARG A 739 17.43 26.07 17.39
CA ARG A 739 18.83 26.46 17.64
C ARG A 739 19.78 25.68 16.74
N VAL A 740 19.53 24.38 16.57
CA VAL A 740 20.33 23.50 15.71
C VAL A 740 20.21 23.91 14.23
N PHE A 741 19.02 24.34 13.79
CA PHE A 741 18.86 24.95 12.46
C PHE A 741 19.71 26.20 12.29
N GLY A 742 19.69 27.11 13.28
CA GLY A 742 20.55 28.31 13.30
C GLY A 742 22.03 27.98 13.20
N GLU A 743 22.51 27.05 14.03
CA GLU A 743 23.90 26.56 14.04
C GLU A 743 24.28 25.88 12.71
N CYS A 744 23.32 25.33 11.98
CA CYS A 744 23.50 24.69 10.67
C CYS A 744 23.25 25.62 9.48
N GLY A 745 23.25 26.95 9.67
CA GLY A 745 23.18 27.92 8.58
C GLY A 745 21.77 28.20 8.04
N PHE A 746 20.74 28.03 8.86
CA PHE A 746 19.36 28.40 8.52
C PHE A 746 18.87 29.61 9.32
N ALA A 747 18.16 30.51 8.66
CA ALA A 747 17.34 31.52 9.32
C ALA A 747 15.95 30.94 9.62
N CYS A 748 15.59 30.86 10.90
CA CYS A 748 14.31 30.35 11.36
C CYS A 748 13.31 31.49 11.57
N LYS A 749 12.17 31.44 10.88
CA LYS A 749 11.07 32.39 11.07
C LYS A 749 9.81 31.67 11.52
N ARG A 750 9.25 32.08 12.66
CA ARG A 750 7.91 31.66 13.10
C ARG A 750 6.88 32.31 12.20
N VAL A 751 6.11 31.51 11.47
CA VAL A 751 5.11 31.99 10.51
C VAL A 751 3.68 31.86 11.01
N ALA A 752 3.46 30.98 12.00
CA ALA A 752 2.21 30.90 12.75
C ALA A 752 2.50 30.46 14.19
N VAL A 753 1.69 30.94 15.12
CA VAL A 753 1.75 30.60 16.54
C VAL A 753 0.35 30.59 17.11
N ARG A 754 0.03 29.57 17.90
CA ARG A 754 -1.28 29.43 18.52
C ARG A 754 -1.30 30.30 19.77
N VAL A 755 -2.13 31.34 19.74
CA VAL A 755 -2.47 32.11 20.93
C VAL A 755 -3.85 31.67 21.43
N PRO A 756 -4.10 31.68 22.76
CA PRO A 756 -5.39 31.28 23.31
C PRO A 756 -6.56 31.97 22.59
N GLY A 757 -7.60 31.19 22.28
CA GLY A 757 -8.79 31.68 21.55
C GLY A 757 -8.63 31.84 20.04
N SER A 758 -7.46 31.54 19.45
CA SER A 758 -7.22 31.66 18.00
C SER A 758 -6.75 30.35 17.36
N CYS A 759 -6.92 30.25 16.04
CA CYS A 759 -6.45 29.13 15.24
C CYS A 759 -5.23 29.52 14.38
N ILE A 760 -4.22 28.65 14.31
CA ILE A 760 -3.09 28.81 13.38
C ILE A 760 -3.44 28.45 11.93
N ASP A 761 -4.30 27.44 11.78
CA ASP A 761 -4.84 26.91 10.54
C ASP A 761 -6.16 26.17 10.86
N ARG A 762 -6.80 25.55 9.86
CA ARG A 762 -8.09 24.85 10.09
C ARG A 762 -7.94 23.61 10.98
N VAL A 763 -6.75 23.04 11.09
CA VAL A 763 -6.50 21.87 11.93
C VAL A 763 -6.22 22.31 13.36
N ASN A 764 -5.40 23.34 13.57
CA ASN A 764 -5.02 23.90 14.86
C ASN A 764 -4.35 22.90 15.84
N MET A 765 -3.85 21.76 15.35
CA MET A 765 -3.26 20.69 16.18
C MET A 765 -1.92 21.07 16.80
N TYR A 766 -1.13 21.90 16.11
CA TYR A 766 0.21 22.30 16.51
C TYR A 766 0.21 23.67 17.19
N ALA A 767 1.17 23.91 18.09
CA ALA A 767 1.32 25.19 18.77
C ALA A 767 2.07 26.22 17.91
N SER A 768 2.97 25.78 17.03
CA SER A 768 3.69 26.70 16.13
C SER A 768 4.00 26.10 14.76
N THR A 769 4.23 26.98 13.79
CA THR A 769 4.70 26.64 12.44
C THR A 769 5.87 27.55 12.07
N TRP A 770 6.92 26.95 11.50
CA TRP A 770 8.18 27.62 11.20
C TRP A 770 8.61 27.38 9.77
N ILE A 771 9.21 28.40 9.16
CA ILE A 771 9.96 28.28 7.92
C ILE A 771 11.44 28.53 8.23
N CYS A 772 12.26 27.52 8.03
CA CYS A 772 13.72 27.61 8.14
C CYS A 772 14.31 27.76 6.75
N THR A 773 14.92 28.90 6.45
CA THR A 773 15.47 29.22 5.13
C THR A 773 16.99 29.04 5.15
N LYS A 774 17.54 28.26 4.21
CA LYS A 774 18.99 28.07 4.11
C LYS A 774 19.66 29.38 3.66
N GLU A 775 20.53 29.93 4.47
CA GLU A 775 21.30 31.15 4.15
C GLU A 775 22.70 30.81 3.66
N SER A 776 23.37 29.86 4.30
CA SER A 776 24.73 29.44 3.97
C SER A 776 24.85 27.91 3.87
N GLY A 777 25.82 27.46 3.08
CA GLY A 777 26.27 26.07 3.14
C GLY A 777 27.17 25.86 4.34
N ILE A 778 27.12 24.68 4.93
CA ILE A 778 28.12 24.27 5.93
C ILE A 778 29.38 23.91 5.16
N GLU A 779 30.50 24.61 5.41
CA GLU A 779 31.80 24.21 4.87
C GLU A 779 32.12 22.79 5.36
N SER A 780 32.46 21.90 4.43
CA SER A 780 32.91 20.55 4.75
C SER A 780 34.15 20.66 5.64
N GLU A 781 34.06 20.29 6.92
CA GLU A 781 35.26 19.92 7.68
C GLU A 781 35.99 18.85 6.88
N GLY A 782 37.13 19.24 6.29
CA GLY A 782 37.84 18.43 5.31
C GLY A 782 38.53 17.23 5.94
N GLY A 783 38.58 16.12 5.19
CA GLY A 783 39.77 15.27 5.16
C GLY A 783 39.58 13.77 5.40
N ARG A 784 39.76 13.01 4.31
CA ARG A 784 40.30 11.63 4.24
C ARG A 784 39.41 10.47 4.72
N GLY A 785 38.71 9.89 3.75
CA GLY A 785 38.92 8.46 3.45
C GLY A 785 38.36 7.40 4.41
N HIS A 786 37.38 7.69 5.28
CA HIS A 786 36.78 6.66 6.16
C HIS A 786 35.25 6.49 6.05
N ALA A 787 34.56 7.27 5.20
CA ALA A 787 33.09 7.19 5.10
C ALA A 787 32.55 5.92 4.40
N ARG A 788 33.40 5.06 3.81
CA ARG A 788 32.94 3.92 2.99
C ARG A 788 32.88 2.56 3.71
N LYS A 789 33.43 2.44 4.93
CA LYS A 789 33.39 1.18 5.70
C LYS A 789 32.51 1.20 6.95
N ALA A 790 32.13 2.39 7.44
CA ALA A 790 31.31 2.50 8.65
C ALA A 790 29.79 2.36 8.41
N SER A 791 29.29 2.47 7.16
CA SER A 791 27.84 2.55 6.91
C SER A 791 27.11 1.20 6.79
N LEU A 792 27.81 0.07 6.82
CA LEU A 792 27.20 -1.27 6.72
C LEU A 792 27.48 -2.16 7.93
N ALA A 793 28.54 -1.90 8.71
CA ALA A 793 28.99 -2.78 9.79
C ALA A 793 28.74 -2.26 11.22
N GLU A 794 28.42 -0.96 11.39
CA GLU A 794 28.22 -0.36 12.73
C GLU A 794 26.81 0.17 12.99
N LEU A 795 25.83 -0.18 12.15
CA LEU A 795 24.42 -0.16 12.53
C LEU A 795 24.14 -1.35 13.47
N ARG A 796 24.77 -1.35 14.66
CA ARG A 796 24.12 -1.98 15.80
C ARG A 796 22.82 -1.21 16.00
N LEU A 797 21.73 -1.89 15.69
CA LEU A 797 20.37 -1.50 16.04
C LEU A 797 20.35 -1.22 17.55
N GLU A 798 20.47 0.05 17.93
CA GLU A 798 20.05 0.47 19.26
C GLU A 798 18.54 0.29 19.35
N GLY A 799 18.10 -0.20 20.52
CA GLY A 799 16.78 -0.77 20.74
C GLY A 799 15.62 0.13 20.29
N PRO A 800 14.47 -0.48 19.97
CA PRO A 800 13.36 0.22 19.36
C PRO A 800 12.74 1.25 20.31
N ALA A 801 12.56 2.48 19.82
CA ALA A 801 11.64 3.45 20.44
C ALA A 801 10.16 3.00 20.38
N LEU A 802 9.88 1.89 19.66
CA LEU A 802 8.58 1.26 19.51
C LEU A 802 8.76 -0.25 19.61
N GLY A 803 8.94 -0.75 20.84
CA GLY A 803 8.66 -2.14 21.15
C GLY A 803 7.14 -2.33 21.15
N MET A 804 6.61 -2.90 20.07
CA MET A 804 5.31 -3.56 20.10
C MET A 804 5.55 -5.00 20.55
N GLU A 805 5.50 -5.21 21.87
CA GLU A 805 4.93 -6.42 22.45
C GLU A 805 3.58 -6.05 23.07
#